data_AF-A0A7C6Y8M7-F1
#
_entry.id   AF-A0A7C6Y8M7-F1
#
_cell.length_a   1.000
_cell.length_b   1.000
_cell.length_c   1.000
_cell.angle_alpha   90.00
_cell.angle_beta   90.00
_cell.angle_gamma   90.00
#
_symmetry.space_group_name_H-M   'P 1'
#
loop_
_entity.id
_entity.type
_entity.pdbx_description
1 polymer ?
#
loop_
_entity_poly.entity_id
_entity_poly.type
_entity_poly.pdbx_seq_one_letter_code
_entity_poly.pdbx_strand_id
1 'polypeptide(L)'
;MKARVWCLIFILPILVIFVLYGVSKGLSLVVEAEVDILEIEHENGEEILEGESMRLYAKTYPLNAASTINWETDDESIARIEMIDGIPYLIAIQTGIVQVTAKSGTKRASVTFVVVTDDPTPRYILCFDPNQTEEGLDDTYYYGMYRFLGDDLIKDSIELVVKVYPQLFASQEVIFEVDSSVEVNGNKFSFTKTGTFPLRVRSREKEDVYTDFVFNVVEGVNVYSYEDLMKCTNSSLTGEVVVMQTNLESSSNYSKLSNPKKANTKIAGYQQGEKIVFDFLEIDTQYDVQYYHNIGKEVPKLKVGVNFKKDVYGNAFTINLHDLCFPSDLGSNRRPLLGKDDLFRGPLEFLNASGSIVYGQDNIGFLISESNLTVRNIKLKNSNNVTDLTYLDYVGTTLEIIDADNVSIIDSIISNGRTVIRSFSNENLLISGCLLEAAREFIFKIGSNSIIRSYTENGKFVLEPIPLDENGEILSDSNARIKDTFFSKSGVFCIGIDTHFSGPMLHKNDFFPNIRNLAATSYASHLTLEGDVRFYDWKKVSSLDSSTLISGLLGTAFNISKMIEIVSVGDNIIRNRNGEAYVHGGIAFFGGGKNYSTISFHKNELESEMKYLEISLNDERFDELTRKLALVAGEGKFRFYLYPSNYQKINIDSKVDIDALKAK
;
A
#
# COMPACT_ATOMS: atom_id res chain seq x y z
N MET A 1 -10.89 -55.40 -8.61
CA MET A 1 -11.86 -55.04 -9.68
C MET A 1 -12.76 -53.85 -9.34
N LYS A 2 -12.98 -53.49 -8.06
CA LYS A 2 -13.82 -52.33 -7.67
C LYS A 2 -13.15 -50.95 -7.88
N ALA A 3 -11.83 -50.81 -7.71
CA ALA A 3 -11.14 -49.51 -7.86
C ALA A 3 -11.17 -48.91 -9.28
N ARG A 4 -11.17 -49.76 -10.34
CA ARG A 4 -11.20 -49.29 -11.74
C ARG A 4 -12.57 -48.75 -12.19
N VAL A 5 -13.65 -49.20 -11.55
CA VAL A 5 -15.02 -48.72 -11.86
C VAL A 5 -15.26 -47.35 -11.19
N TRP A 6 -14.68 -47.12 -10.01
CA TRP A 6 -14.68 -45.80 -9.37
C TRP A 6 -13.82 -44.77 -10.13
N CYS A 7 -12.69 -45.18 -10.72
CA CYS A 7 -11.91 -44.32 -11.64
C CYS A 7 -12.78 -43.80 -12.80
N LEU A 8 -13.63 -44.63 -13.40
CA LEU A 8 -14.48 -44.22 -14.53
C LEU A 8 -15.63 -43.28 -14.12
N ILE A 9 -16.11 -43.38 -12.88
CA ILE A 9 -17.19 -42.52 -12.37
C ILE A 9 -16.64 -41.17 -11.86
N PHE A 10 -15.43 -41.13 -11.30
CA PHE A 10 -14.83 -39.88 -10.78
C PHE A 10 -13.97 -39.14 -11.79
N ILE A 11 -13.20 -39.83 -12.64
CA ILE A 11 -12.20 -39.19 -13.50
C ILE A 11 -12.81 -38.75 -14.84
N LEU A 12 -13.79 -39.48 -15.37
CA LEU A 12 -14.37 -39.20 -16.68
C LEU A 12 -15.23 -37.92 -16.72
N PRO A 13 -16.08 -37.60 -15.72
CA PRO A 13 -16.79 -36.32 -15.67
C PRO A 13 -15.82 -35.15 -15.49
N ILE A 14 -14.76 -35.34 -14.69
CA ILE A 14 -13.71 -34.35 -14.47
C ILE A 14 -12.93 -34.06 -15.77
N LEU A 15 -12.59 -35.09 -16.55
CA LEU A 15 -11.93 -34.95 -17.86
C LEU A 15 -12.84 -34.30 -18.92
N VAL A 16 -14.15 -34.56 -18.89
CA VAL A 16 -15.13 -33.88 -19.77
C VAL A 16 -15.34 -32.42 -19.34
N ILE A 17 -15.23 -32.11 -18.05
CA ILE A 17 -15.19 -30.73 -17.52
C ILE A 17 -13.91 -30.01 -17.96
N PHE A 18 -12.75 -30.67 -18.02
CA PHE A 18 -11.50 -30.09 -18.55
C PHE A 18 -11.64 -29.65 -20.02
N VAL A 19 -12.47 -30.33 -20.82
CA VAL A 19 -12.70 -29.99 -22.24
C VAL A 19 -13.80 -28.90 -22.40
N LEU A 20 -14.76 -28.81 -21.48
CA LEU A 20 -15.87 -27.85 -21.56
C LEU A 20 -15.65 -26.53 -20.78
N TYR A 21 -14.81 -26.54 -19.75
CA TYR A 21 -14.51 -25.37 -18.89
C TYR A 21 -13.06 -24.89 -19.02
N GLY A 22 -12.25 -25.52 -19.89
CA GLY A 22 -10.88 -25.13 -20.22
C GLY A 22 -10.78 -23.87 -21.08
N VAL A 23 -11.63 -22.88 -20.84
CA VAL A 23 -11.37 -21.50 -21.23
C VAL A 23 -11.20 -20.76 -19.93
N SER A 24 -9.94 -20.49 -19.53
CA SER A 24 -9.70 -19.40 -18.60
C SER A 24 -10.34 -18.18 -19.26
N LYS A 25 -11.50 -17.74 -18.75
CA LYS A 25 -11.95 -16.40 -19.05
C LYS A 25 -10.79 -15.54 -18.61
N GLY A 26 -10.13 -14.87 -19.55
CA GLY A 26 -9.13 -13.86 -19.25
C GLY A 26 -9.82 -12.77 -18.47
N LEU A 27 -9.95 -12.97 -17.16
CA LEU A 27 -10.56 -12.01 -16.28
C LEU A 27 -9.67 -10.77 -16.31
N SER A 28 -10.31 -9.62 -16.29
CA SER A 28 -9.66 -8.32 -16.25
C SER A 28 -10.32 -7.60 -15.09
N LEU A 29 -9.51 -7.19 -14.13
CA LEU A 29 -9.93 -6.46 -12.94
C LEU A 29 -9.68 -4.99 -13.17
N VAL A 30 -10.41 -4.43 -14.15
CA VAL A 30 -10.19 -3.06 -14.60
C VAL A 30 -10.52 -2.09 -13.46
N VAL A 31 -9.56 -1.23 -13.15
CA VAL A 31 -9.69 -0.12 -12.20
C VAL A 31 -9.37 1.19 -12.92
N GLU A 32 -9.83 2.31 -12.35
CA GLU A 32 -9.49 3.62 -12.90
C GLU A 32 -7.98 3.85 -12.84
N ALA A 33 -7.42 4.28 -13.97
CA ALA A 33 -6.00 4.59 -14.09
C ALA A 33 -5.66 5.79 -13.19
N GLU A 34 -4.83 5.56 -12.17
CA GLU A 34 -4.34 6.65 -11.33
C GLU A 34 -3.04 7.24 -11.85
N VAL A 35 -2.91 8.55 -11.64
CA VAL A 35 -1.69 9.30 -11.92
C VAL A 35 -0.59 8.84 -10.95
N ASP A 36 0.58 8.47 -11.47
CA ASP A 36 1.77 8.22 -10.66
C ASP A 36 2.47 9.54 -10.27
N ILE A 37 2.58 10.47 -11.22
CA ILE A 37 3.27 11.77 -11.05
C ILE A 37 2.39 12.90 -11.59
N LEU A 38 2.22 13.97 -10.80
CA LEU A 38 1.65 15.24 -11.23
C LEU A 38 2.73 16.32 -11.07
N GLU A 39 3.14 16.95 -12.17
CA GLU A 39 4.20 17.97 -12.20
C GLU A 39 3.64 19.31 -12.67
N ILE A 40 3.89 20.38 -11.92
CA ILE A 40 3.62 21.77 -12.35
C ILE A 40 4.89 22.34 -13.01
N GLU A 41 4.74 22.95 -14.19
CA GLU A 41 5.85 23.58 -14.93
C GLU A 41 6.08 25.04 -14.51
N HIS A 42 6.10 25.30 -13.21
CA HIS A 42 6.41 26.61 -12.62
C HIS A 42 7.40 26.46 -11.48
N GLU A 43 8.15 27.51 -11.16
CA GLU A 43 9.12 27.48 -10.07
C GLU A 43 8.53 28.03 -8.77
N ASN A 44 8.93 27.47 -7.63
CA ASN A 44 8.53 28.04 -6.35
C ASN A 44 9.09 29.46 -6.21
N GLY A 45 8.18 30.38 -5.94
CA GLY A 45 8.47 31.80 -5.87
C GLY A 45 8.59 32.46 -7.24
N GLU A 46 7.85 32.00 -8.24
CA GLU A 46 7.74 32.73 -9.50
C GLU A 46 6.98 34.04 -9.29
N GLU A 47 7.50 35.12 -9.85
CA GLU A 47 7.02 36.49 -9.64
C GLU A 47 6.06 36.91 -10.76
N ILE A 48 4.96 37.57 -10.38
CA ILE A 48 3.98 38.14 -11.31
C ILE A 48 3.61 39.56 -10.90
N LEU A 49 3.52 40.48 -11.86
CA LEU A 49 3.10 41.86 -11.57
C LEU A 49 1.59 41.93 -11.36
N GLU A 50 1.16 42.77 -10.42
CA GLU A 50 -0.25 43.07 -10.18
C GLU A 50 -0.96 43.50 -11.47
N GLY A 51 -2.09 42.87 -11.78
CA GLY A 51 -2.87 43.11 -13.00
C GLY A 51 -2.44 42.28 -14.22
N GLU A 52 -1.30 41.58 -14.16
CA GLU A 52 -0.86 40.66 -15.21
C GLU A 52 -1.51 39.28 -15.07
N SER A 53 -1.31 38.46 -16.10
CA SER A 53 -1.75 37.06 -16.11
C SER A 53 -0.65 36.13 -16.57
N MET A 54 -0.67 34.90 -16.03
CA MET A 54 0.27 33.86 -16.40
C MET A 54 -0.48 32.58 -16.75
N ARG A 55 -0.07 31.92 -17.83
CA ARG A 55 -0.62 30.61 -18.20
C ARG A 55 -0.10 29.56 -17.21
N LEU A 56 -1.01 28.78 -16.64
CA LEU A 56 -0.67 27.63 -15.81
C LEU A 56 -0.49 26.37 -16.67
N TYR A 57 0.47 25.54 -16.29
CA TYR A 57 0.71 24.27 -16.97
C TYR A 57 1.13 23.16 -16.02
N ALA A 58 0.53 21.99 -16.18
CA ALA A 58 0.87 20.78 -15.44
C ALA A 58 0.78 19.53 -16.34
N LYS A 59 1.54 18.50 -15.99
CA LYS A 59 1.59 17.20 -16.67
C LYS A 59 1.30 16.08 -15.68
N THR A 60 0.53 15.10 -16.13
CA THR A 60 0.31 13.83 -15.43
C THR A 60 1.07 12.71 -16.12
N TYR A 61 1.55 11.75 -15.33
CA TYR A 61 2.17 10.53 -15.84
C TYR A 61 1.49 9.29 -15.25
N PRO A 62 1.12 8.29 -16.08
CA PRO A 62 1.23 8.29 -17.55
C PRO A 62 0.35 9.37 -18.22
N LEU A 63 0.80 9.95 -19.34
CA LEU A 63 0.16 11.08 -20.08
C LEU A 63 -1.32 10.86 -20.46
N ASN A 64 -1.80 9.62 -20.40
CA ASN A 64 -3.16 9.21 -20.74
C ASN A 64 -3.98 8.73 -19.52
N ALA A 65 -3.50 8.94 -18.28
CA ALA A 65 -4.33 8.72 -17.10
C ALA A 65 -5.52 9.69 -17.20
N ALA A 66 -6.70 9.15 -17.51
CA ALA A 66 -7.91 9.90 -17.84
C ALA A 66 -8.41 10.71 -16.62
N SER A 67 -7.77 11.84 -16.36
CA SER A 67 -8.04 12.67 -15.20
C SER A 67 -7.95 14.14 -15.60
N THR A 68 -9.01 14.88 -15.28
CA THR A 68 -9.06 16.33 -15.40
C THR A 68 -8.16 16.91 -14.32
N ILE A 69 -7.24 17.80 -14.70
CA ILE A 69 -6.46 18.58 -13.74
C ILE A 69 -7.33 19.74 -13.27
N ASN A 70 -7.65 19.74 -11.99
CA ASN A 70 -8.32 20.85 -11.34
C ASN A 70 -7.27 21.75 -10.69
N TRP A 71 -7.50 23.05 -10.74
CA TRP A 71 -6.60 24.06 -10.19
C TRP A 71 -7.33 24.87 -9.13
N GLU A 72 -6.64 25.19 -8.05
CA GLU A 72 -7.15 26.05 -6.98
C GLU A 72 -6.04 26.97 -6.45
N THR A 73 -6.45 28.06 -5.81
CA THR A 73 -5.58 28.96 -5.04
C THR A 73 -6.00 28.93 -3.58
N ASP A 74 -5.05 29.07 -2.66
CA ASP A 74 -5.34 29.22 -1.24
C ASP A 74 -5.97 30.58 -0.88
N ASP A 75 -5.69 31.64 -1.66
CA ASP A 75 -6.29 32.97 -1.49
C ASP A 75 -6.65 33.64 -2.83
N GLU A 76 -7.93 33.52 -3.22
CA GLU A 76 -8.48 34.14 -4.43
C GLU A 76 -8.48 35.68 -4.41
N SER A 77 -8.25 36.31 -3.25
CA SER A 77 -8.14 37.76 -3.17
C SER A 77 -6.79 38.25 -3.71
N ILE A 78 -5.72 37.45 -3.59
CA ILE A 78 -4.36 37.73 -4.09
C ILE A 78 -4.25 37.44 -5.58
N ALA A 79 -4.65 36.23 -5.98
CA ALA A 79 -4.72 35.82 -7.38
C ALA A 79 -5.81 34.76 -7.55
N ARG A 80 -6.46 34.74 -8.72
CA ARG A 80 -7.50 33.75 -9.01
C ARG A 80 -7.21 33.00 -10.31
N ILE A 81 -7.80 31.82 -10.45
CA ILE A 81 -7.67 31.02 -11.65
C ILE A 81 -8.86 31.26 -12.57
N GLU A 82 -8.58 31.60 -13.83
CA GLU A 82 -9.58 31.74 -14.88
C GLU A 82 -9.30 30.78 -16.04
N MET A 83 -10.36 30.15 -16.55
CA MET A 83 -10.28 29.29 -17.74
C MET A 83 -10.57 30.12 -18.99
N ILE A 84 -9.54 30.41 -19.78
CA ILE A 84 -9.64 31.14 -21.04
C ILE A 84 -9.44 30.14 -22.18
N ASP A 85 -10.47 29.93 -23.01
CA ASP A 85 -10.49 28.94 -24.10
C ASP A 85 -10.07 27.52 -23.66
N GLY A 86 -10.44 27.13 -22.42
CA GLY A 86 -10.12 25.83 -21.84
C GLY A 86 -8.68 25.70 -21.32
N ILE A 87 -7.92 26.80 -21.25
CA ILE A 87 -6.58 26.87 -20.70
C ILE A 87 -6.61 27.61 -19.35
N PRO A 88 -5.98 27.09 -18.28
CA PRO A 88 -5.95 27.76 -16.99
C PRO A 88 -4.94 28.92 -17.00
N TYR A 89 -5.36 30.08 -16.49
CA TYR A 89 -4.53 31.25 -16.26
C TYR A 89 -4.63 31.69 -14.80
N LEU A 90 -3.50 32.04 -14.20
CA LEU A 90 -3.43 32.75 -12.93
C LEU A 90 -3.52 34.26 -13.21
N ILE A 91 -4.53 34.92 -12.65
CA ILE A 91 -4.75 36.37 -12.78
C ILE A 91 -4.32 37.03 -11.47
N ALA A 92 -3.30 37.89 -11.52
CA ALA A 92 -2.80 38.63 -10.36
C ALA A 92 -3.72 39.80 -10.01
N ILE A 93 -4.23 39.85 -8.78
CA ILE A 93 -5.23 40.83 -8.35
C ILE A 93 -4.62 41.88 -7.42
N GLN A 94 -3.91 41.45 -6.38
CA GLN A 94 -3.26 42.33 -5.41
C GLN A 94 -1.93 41.72 -4.96
N THR A 95 -1.02 42.55 -4.45
CA THR A 95 0.27 42.07 -3.92
C THR A 95 0.08 41.06 -2.79
N GLY A 96 0.84 39.97 -2.83
CA GLY A 96 0.76 38.91 -1.83
C GLY A 96 1.50 37.65 -2.25
N ILE A 97 1.50 36.66 -1.36
CA ILE A 97 1.99 35.30 -1.64
C ILE A 97 0.76 34.41 -1.79
N VAL A 98 0.71 33.60 -2.84
CA VAL A 98 -0.40 32.68 -3.11
C VAL A 98 0.14 31.31 -3.47
N GLN A 99 -0.41 30.26 -2.89
CA GLN A 99 -0.16 28.89 -3.30
C GLN A 99 -1.17 28.48 -4.36
N VAL A 100 -0.67 27.93 -5.47
CA VAL A 100 -1.47 27.36 -6.54
C VAL A 100 -1.29 25.86 -6.53
N THR A 101 -2.40 25.13 -6.40
CA THR A 101 -2.41 23.66 -6.32
C THR A 101 -3.10 23.07 -7.54
N ALA A 102 -2.42 22.15 -8.22
CA ALA A 102 -2.99 21.27 -9.23
C ALA A 102 -3.40 19.95 -8.57
N LYS A 103 -4.60 19.44 -8.87
CA LYS A 103 -5.12 18.16 -8.36
C LYS A 103 -5.54 17.25 -9.51
N SER A 104 -5.17 15.98 -9.43
CA SER A 104 -5.56 14.95 -10.39
C SER A 104 -5.71 13.59 -9.71
N GLY A 105 -6.94 13.16 -9.47
CA GLY A 105 -7.21 11.96 -8.66
C GLY A 105 -6.75 12.16 -7.20
N THR A 106 -5.95 11.23 -6.68
CA THR A 106 -5.32 11.33 -5.35
C THR A 106 -4.01 12.14 -5.36
N LYS A 107 -3.54 12.56 -6.53
CA LYS A 107 -2.30 13.34 -6.67
C LYS A 107 -2.57 14.83 -6.59
N ARG A 108 -1.66 15.52 -5.93
CA ARG A 108 -1.60 16.98 -5.83
C ARG A 108 -0.17 17.45 -6.10
N ALA A 109 -0.03 18.64 -6.63
CA ALA A 109 1.24 19.35 -6.67
C ALA A 109 0.94 20.82 -6.40
N SER A 110 1.83 21.49 -5.69
CA SER A 110 1.67 22.91 -5.35
C SER A 110 2.89 23.69 -5.78
N VAL A 111 2.67 24.95 -6.13
CA VAL A 111 3.72 25.93 -6.38
C VAL A 111 3.32 27.26 -5.74
N THR A 112 4.27 27.96 -5.15
CA THR A 112 4.03 29.30 -4.61
C THR A 112 4.34 30.37 -5.67
N PHE A 113 3.43 31.31 -5.86
CA PHE A 113 3.64 32.53 -6.64
C PHE A 113 3.69 33.75 -5.72
N VAL A 114 4.39 34.81 -6.17
CA VAL A 114 4.44 36.09 -5.47
C VAL A 114 3.96 37.20 -6.39
N VAL A 115 2.85 37.83 -6.02
CA VAL A 115 2.30 39.00 -6.72
C VAL A 115 2.95 40.26 -6.18
N VAL A 116 3.52 41.09 -7.06
CA VAL A 116 4.28 42.29 -6.69
C VAL A 116 3.87 43.53 -7.50
N THR A 117 4.30 44.69 -7.03
CA THR A 117 4.30 45.95 -7.78
C THR A 117 5.63 46.20 -8.47
N ASP A 118 5.72 47.26 -9.26
CA ASP A 118 6.98 47.77 -9.87
C ASP A 118 7.91 48.52 -8.90
N ASP A 119 7.50 48.66 -7.63
CA ASP A 119 8.29 49.24 -6.53
C ASP A 119 9.42 48.29 -6.08
N PRO A 120 10.71 48.68 -6.14
CA PRO A 120 11.85 47.82 -5.79
C PRO A 120 12.00 47.53 -4.29
N THR A 121 11.18 48.14 -3.43
CA THR A 121 11.29 47.98 -1.98
C THR A 121 10.96 46.55 -1.54
N PRO A 122 11.76 45.91 -0.65
CA PRO A 122 11.44 44.58 -0.12
C PRO A 122 10.03 44.54 0.50
N ARG A 123 9.23 43.55 0.12
CA ARG A 123 7.88 43.31 0.66
C ARG A 123 7.67 41.90 1.19
N TYR A 124 8.25 40.91 0.53
CA TYR A 124 8.04 39.50 0.87
C TYR A 124 9.37 38.75 0.91
N ILE A 125 9.46 37.77 1.80
CA ILE A 125 10.54 36.77 1.79
C ILE A 125 9.89 35.41 1.68
N LEU A 126 10.35 34.63 0.70
CA LEU A 126 10.04 33.21 0.62
C LEU A 126 11.27 32.43 1.07
N CYS A 127 11.08 31.57 2.06
CA CYS A 127 12.11 30.66 2.56
C CYS A 127 11.55 29.25 2.57
N PHE A 128 12.22 28.33 1.86
CA PHE A 128 11.75 26.96 1.70
C PHE A 128 12.91 26.00 1.46
N ASP A 129 12.67 24.72 1.78
CA ASP A 129 13.54 23.64 1.37
C ASP A 129 13.13 23.16 -0.04
N PRO A 130 14.04 23.16 -1.04
CA PRO A 130 13.72 22.71 -2.38
C PRO A 130 13.37 21.21 -2.47
N ASN A 131 13.67 20.42 -1.44
CA ASN A 131 13.34 19.00 -1.39
C ASN A 131 11.97 18.73 -0.78
N GLN A 132 11.41 19.65 -0.01
CA GLN A 132 10.14 19.46 0.68
C GLN A 132 8.99 19.21 -0.31
N THR A 133 8.13 18.26 0.02
CA THR A 133 6.96 17.88 -0.78
C THR A 133 5.68 17.99 0.05
N GLU A 134 4.60 18.44 -0.59
CA GLU A 134 3.26 18.61 0.01
C GLU A 134 2.29 17.48 -0.36
N GLU A 135 2.82 16.46 -1.04
CA GLU A 135 2.03 15.33 -1.51
C GLU A 135 1.70 14.30 -0.40
N GLY A 136 2.11 14.55 0.85
CA GLY A 136 1.95 13.64 1.99
C GLY A 136 0.57 13.67 2.61
N LEU A 137 0.33 12.83 3.63
CA LEU A 137 -0.86 12.95 4.48
C LEU A 137 -0.60 13.81 5.73
N ASP A 138 0.67 14.03 6.04
CA ASP A 138 1.18 14.92 7.10
C ASP A 138 2.14 15.93 6.45
N ASP A 139 2.02 17.20 6.84
CA ASP A 139 2.84 18.29 6.31
C ASP A 139 4.14 18.49 7.13
N THR A 140 4.31 17.73 8.21
CA THR A 140 5.54 17.75 9.03
C THR A 140 6.72 17.19 8.24
N TYR A 141 7.73 18.03 8.01
CA TYR A 141 8.98 17.66 7.37
C TYR A 141 10.11 17.49 8.40
N TYR A 142 10.85 16.40 8.29
CA TYR A 142 11.90 15.99 9.21
C TYR A 142 13.29 16.04 8.57
N TYR A 143 14.29 16.28 9.40
CA TYR A 143 15.71 16.32 9.04
C TYR A 143 16.50 15.36 9.91
N GLY A 144 17.30 14.50 9.29
CA GLY A 144 18.31 13.71 9.97
C GLY A 144 19.52 14.56 10.33
N MET A 145 20.16 14.24 11.45
CA MET A 145 21.43 14.86 11.85
C MET A 145 22.61 14.41 10.98
N TYR A 146 22.48 13.28 10.28
CA TYR A 146 23.58 12.62 9.59
C TYR A 146 23.29 12.32 8.14
N ARG A 147 24.35 12.05 7.37
CA ARG A 147 24.31 11.43 6.05
C ARG A 147 25.52 10.54 5.83
N PHE A 148 25.45 9.69 4.82
CA PHE A 148 26.63 8.96 4.36
C PHE A 148 27.53 9.83 3.47
N LEU A 149 28.84 9.62 3.62
CA LEU A 149 29.86 10.04 2.67
C LEU A 149 30.76 8.83 2.39
N GLY A 150 30.46 8.11 1.29
CA GLY A 150 30.98 6.76 1.14
C GLY A 150 30.37 5.86 2.21
N ASP A 151 31.18 5.22 3.03
CA ASP A 151 30.72 4.34 4.12
C ASP A 151 30.73 5.05 5.49
N ASP A 152 31.27 6.27 5.56
CA ASP A 152 31.35 7.02 6.80
C ASP A 152 30.06 7.81 7.06
N LEU A 153 29.59 7.76 8.30
CA LEU A 153 28.49 8.59 8.77
C LEU A 153 29.04 9.93 9.26
N ILE A 154 28.58 11.02 8.66
CA ILE A 154 29.01 12.38 9.01
C ILE A 154 27.80 13.27 9.33
N LYS A 155 28.02 14.33 10.10
CA LYS A 155 26.99 15.37 10.31
C LYS A 155 26.59 15.97 8.97
N ASP A 156 25.29 16.16 8.79
CA ASP A 156 24.75 16.76 7.59
C ASP A 156 24.42 18.25 7.76
N SER A 157 24.21 18.93 6.63
CA SER A 157 23.75 20.31 6.57
C SER A 157 22.65 20.46 5.53
N ILE A 158 21.58 21.17 5.87
CA ILE A 158 20.43 21.44 5.01
C ILE A 158 20.60 22.81 4.37
N GLU A 159 20.38 22.92 3.07
CA GLU A 159 20.49 24.17 2.32
C GLU A 159 19.10 24.70 1.95
N LEU A 160 18.71 25.84 2.50
CA LEU A 160 17.43 26.49 2.18
C LEU A 160 17.55 27.44 0.99
N VAL A 161 16.47 27.55 0.22
CA VAL A 161 16.31 28.61 -0.78
C VAL A 161 15.65 29.82 -0.10
N VAL A 162 16.28 30.98 -0.26
CA VAL A 162 15.77 32.25 0.27
C VAL A 162 15.66 33.25 -0.87
N LYS A 163 14.45 33.77 -1.07
CA LYS A 163 14.12 34.75 -2.11
C LYS A 163 13.47 35.96 -1.47
N VAL A 164 13.99 37.16 -1.73
CA VAL A 164 13.40 38.43 -1.31
C VAL A 164 12.75 39.09 -2.51
N TYR A 165 11.52 39.58 -2.36
CA TYR A 165 10.74 40.16 -3.45
C TYR A 165 10.46 41.65 -3.24
N PRO A 166 10.40 42.44 -4.33
CA PRO A 166 10.45 41.97 -5.73
C PRO A 166 11.87 41.66 -6.23
N GLN A 167 12.08 40.53 -6.91
CA GLN A 167 13.37 40.11 -7.46
C GLN A 167 13.73 40.83 -8.76
N LEU A 168 12.73 41.33 -9.49
CA LEU A 168 12.92 41.99 -10.78
C LEU A 168 13.81 43.25 -10.71
N PHE A 169 14.03 43.81 -9.52
CA PHE A 169 14.69 45.11 -9.37
C PHE A 169 16.01 45.10 -8.56
N ALA A 170 16.22 44.19 -7.60
CA ALA A 170 17.48 44.05 -6.87
C ALA A 170 17.59 42.73 -6.09
N SER A 171 18.81 42.17 -5.97
CA SER A 171 19.11 41.13 -4.99
C SER A 171 19.34 41.76 -3.61
N GLN A 172 18.60 41.32 -2.60
CA GLN A 172 18.64 41.89 -1.24
C GLN A 172 19.14 40.86 -0.22
N GLU A 173 19.82 41.34 0.84
CA GLU A 173 20.38 40.48 1.89
C GLU A 173 19.38 40.18 3.01
N VAL A 174 19.55 39.02 3.65
CA VAL A 174 18.75 38.59 4.80
C VAL A 174 19.62 38.39 6.05
N ILE A 175 18.95 38.35 7.20
CA ILE A 175 19.50 38.00 8.50
C ILE A 175 18.75 36.76 8.98
N PHE A 176 19.51 35.74 9.43
CA PHE A 176 18.97 34.53 10.05
C PHE A 176 19.01 34.67 11.56
N GLU A 177 17.85 34.52 12.19
CA GLU A 177 17.68 34.51 13.64
C GLU A 177 17.31 33.08 14.06
N VAL A 178 18.24 32.40 14.74
CA VAL A 178 18.14 30.97 15.12
C VAL A 178 18.57 30.73 16.56
N ASP A 179 18.16 29.58 17.10
CA ASP A 179 18.67 29.05 18.37
C ASP A 179 20.17 28.73 18.30
N SER A 180 20.88 28.82 19.42
CA SER A 180 22.33 28.54 19.51
C SER A 180 22.72 27.10 19.16
N SER A 181 21.75 26.19 19.09
CA SER A 181 21.95 24.78 18.69
C SER A 181 22.01 24.58 17.17
N VAL A 182 21.73 25.63 16.39
CA VAL A 182 21.76 25.65 14.92
C VAL A 182 23.00 26.40 14.46
N GLU A 183 23.86 25.70 13.71
CA GLU A 183 25.03 26.28 13.07
C GLU A 183 24.66 26.77 11.67
N VAL A 184 24.98 28.02 11.35
CA VAL A 184 24.60 28.69 10.09
C VAL A 184 25.85 29.05 9.28
N ASN A 185 25.90 28.63 8.02
CA ASN A 185 26.94 29.00 7.06
C ASN A 185 26.33 29.36 5.71
N GLY A 186 26.12 30.65 5.45
CA GLY A 186 25.29 31.10 4.33
C GLY A 186 23.86 30.58 4.52
N ASN A 187 23.32 29.90 3.51
CA ASN A 187 22.00 29.27 3.59
C ASN A 187 22.04 27.81 4.07
N LYS A 188 23.18 27.35 4.61
CA LYS A 188 23.34 25.99 5.12
C LYS A 188 23.19 25.95 6.63
N PHE A 189 22.40 24.99 7.10
CA PHE A 189 22.03 24.82 8.49
C PHE A 189 22.42 23.42 8.96
N SER A 190 23.21 23.32 10.03
CA SER A 190 23.54 22.05 10.71
C SER A 190 23.13 22.09 12.17
N PHE A 191 22.88 20.92 12.75
CA PHE A 191 22.28 20.79 14.08
C PHE A 191 23.20 20.05 15.04
N THR A 192 23.23 20.52 16.28
CA THR A 192 24.03 19.92 17.35
C THR A 192 23.22 18.97 18.24
N LYS A 193 21.89 19.02 18.17
CA LYS A 193 20.96 18.17 18.92
C LYS A 193 19.63 18.03 18.15
N THR A 194 18.80 17.07 18.56
CA THR A 194 17.44 16.85 18.04
C THR A 194 16.44 17.85 18.63
N GLY A 195 15.27 17.99 17.97
CA GLY A 195 14.17 18.83 18.43
C GLY A 195 13.58 19.70 17.32
N THR A 196 12.70 20.62 17.72
CA THR A 196 12.07 21.59 16.83
C THR A 196 12.77 22.95 16.97
N PHE A 197 13.27 23.50 15.86
CA PHE A 197 14.02 24.75 15.83
C PHE A 197 13.34 25.76 14.90
N PRO A 198 12.77 26.85 15.44
CA PRO A 198 12.29 27.95 14.61
C PRO A 198 13.48 28.73 14.03
N LEU A 199 13.35 29.11 12.77
CA LEU A 199 14.23 30.01 12.02
C LEU A 199 13.39 31.22 11.60
N ARG A 200 13.83 32.41 11.96
CA ARG A 200 13.31 33.65 11.38
C ARG A 200 14.28 34.19 10.34
N VAL A 201 13.77 34.43 9.13
CA VAL A 201 14.51 35.05 8.03
C VAL A 201 13.97 36.46 7.83
N ARG A 202 14.81 37.47 8.06
CA ARG A 202 14.40 38.88 8.03
C ARG A 202 15.20 39.67 6.99
N SER A 203 14.56 40.62 6.32
CA SER A 203 15.25 41.53 5.41
C SER A 203 16.23 42.43 6.18
N ARG A 204 17.42 42.62 5.61
CA ARG A 204 18.40 43.59 6.14
C ARG A 204 17.94 45.03 5.92
N GLU A 205 17.16 45.28 4.87
CA GLU A 205 16.74 46.62 4.45
C GLU A 205 15.46 47.09 5.14
N LYS A 206 14.54 46.17 5.42
CA LYS A 206 13.24 46.48 6.01
C LYS A 206 12.90 45.49 7.13
N GLU A 207 13.00 45.94 8.38
CA GLU A 207 12.91 45.07 9.56
C GLU A 207 11.54 44.38 9.73
N ASP A 208 10.47 45.00 9.25
CA ASP A 208 9.10 44.45 9.27
C ASP A 208 8.85 43.39 8.20
N VAL A 209 9.81 43.14 7.29
CA VAL A 209 9.71 42.11 6.26
C VAL A 209 10.50 40.87 6.70
N TYR A 210 9.76 39.83 7.08
CA TYR A 210 10.32 38.56 7.54
C TYR A 210 9.41 37.37 7.17
N THR A 211 9.97 36.17 7.22
CA THR A 211 9.23 34.90 7.21
C THR A 211 9.81 33.96 8.26
N ASP A 212 8.98 33.06 8.75
CA ASP A 212 9.39 32.02 9.70
C ASP A 212 9.44 30.65 8.98
N PHE A 213 10.39 29.80 9.40
CA PHE A 213 10.57 28.43 8.94
C PHE A 213 10.83 27.54 10.17
N VAL A 214 10.50 26.25 10.12
CA VAL A 214 10.68 25.34 11.26
C VAL A 214 11.43 24.09 10.83
N PHE A 215 12.51 23.77 11.53
CA PHE A 215 13.22 22.50 11.37
C PHE A 215 12.76 21.50 12.43
N ASN A 216 12.32 20.30 12.02
CA ASN A 216 12.11 19.16 12.93
C ASN A 216 13.27 18.17 12.76
N VAL A 217 14.16 18.10 13.74
CA VAL A 217 15.42 17.36 13.62
C VAL A 217 15.39 16.11 14.49
N VAL A 218 15.75 14.97 13.90
CA VAL A 218 15.81 13.66 14.55
C VAL A 218 17.21 13.08 14.44
N GLU A 219 17.55 12.18 15.36
CA GLU A 219 18.82 11.46 15.36
C GLU A 219 18.76 10.33 14.32
N GLY A 220 18.77 10.72 13.05
CA GLY A 220 18.65 9.82 11.91
C GLY A 220 19.51 10.25 10.73
N VAL A 221 19.44 9.43 9.68
CA VAL A 221 20.25 9.55 8.47
C VAL A 221 19.37 10.05 7.33
N ASN A 222 19.77 11.17 6.73
CA ASN A 222 19.17 11.69 5.51
C ASN A 222 19.47 10.76 4.34
N VAL A 223 18.42 10.20 3.74
CA VAL A 223 18.49 9.31 2.59
C VAL A 223 18.29 10.12 1.32
N TYR A 224 19.37 10.27 0.57
CA TYR A 224 19.38 10.98 -0.71
C TYR A 224 19.50 10.02 -1.89
N SER A 225 19.56 8.71 -1.70
CA SER A 225 19.71 7.72 -2.77
C SER A 225 19.30 6.31 -2.32
N TYR A 226 19.14 5.41 -3.30
CA TYR A 226 18.89 3.98 -3.00
C TYR A 226 20.03 3.34 -2.20
N GLU A 227 21.28 3.72 -2.47
CA GLU A 227 22.43 3.23 -1.71
C GLU A 227 22.36 3.65 -0.24
N ASP A 228 22.02 4.92 0.05
CA ASP A 228 21.85 5.39 1.42
C ASP A 228 20.73 4.62 2.14
N LEU A 229 19.63 4.35 1.44
CA LEU A 229 18.53 3.54 1.98
C LEU A 229 19.02 2.13 2.35
N MET A 230 19.75 1.47 1.45
CA MET A 230 20.29 0.12 1.69
C MET A 230 21.29 0.10 2.85
N LYS A 231 22.14 1.13 2.96
CA LYS A 231 23.04 1.31 4.10
C LYS A 231 22.30 1.47 5.42
N CYS A 232 21.18 2.19 5.44
CA CYS A 232 20.35 2.31 6.64
C CYS A 232 19.57 1.03 6.98
N THR A 233 19.30 0.16 6.01
CA THR A 233 18.35 -0.96 6.14
C THR A 233 19.03 -2.31 5.99
N ASN A 234 19.11 -2.84 4.78
CA ASN A 234 19.56 -4.19 4.48
C ASN A 234 21.03 -4.43 4.88
N SER A 235 21.89 -3.45 4.65
CA SER A 235 23.33 -3.55 4.86
C SER A 235 23.75 -3.24 6.31
N SER A 236 22.93 -2.51 7.07
CA SER A 236 23.19 -2.27 8.50
C SER A 236 22.68 -3.45 9.32
N LEU A 237 23.50 -3.94 10.25
CA LEU A 237 23.12 -5.06 11.12
C LEU A 237 21.90 -4.69 11.98
N THR A 238 21.94 -3.53 12.63
CA THR A 238 20.90 -3.03 13.56
C THR A 238 19.92 -2.05 12.93
N GLY A 239 20.22 -1.57 11.72
CA GLY A 239 19.51 -0.48 11.07
C GLY A 239 19.83 0.90 11.62
N GLU A 240 19.52 1.92 10.83
CA GLU A 240 19.57 3.34 11.19
C GLU A 240 18.18 3.95 11.02
N VAL A 241 17.87 5.02 11.80
CA VAL A 241 16.65 5.80 11.58
C VAL A 241 16.73 6.45 10.20
N VAL A 242 15.75 6.14 9.34
CA VAL A 242 15.68 6.64 7.97
C VAL A 242 14.95 7.97 7.94
N VAL A 243 15.55 8.98 7.32
CA VAL A 243 14.89 10.26 7.02
C VAL A 243 14.96 10.49 5.53
N MET A 244 13.85 10.27 4.82
CA MET A 244 13.83 10.41 3.36
C MET A 244 13.97 11.88 2.97
N GLN A 245 14.85 12.14 1.99
CA GLN A 245 15.07 13.47 1.41
C GLN A 245 14.93 13.46 -0.12
N THR A 246 14.46 12.37 -0.72
CA THR A 246 14.29 12.23 -2.18
C THR A 246 13.30 11.11 -2.50
N ASN A 247 12.63 11.19 -3.65
CA ASN A 247 11.87 10.06 -4.19
C ASN A 247 12.82 9.00 -4.77
N LEU A 248 12.50 7.73 -4.56
CA LEU A 248 13.12 6.58 -5.21
C LEU A 248 12.08 5.92 -6.12
N GLU A 249 12.05 6.30 -7.39
CA GLU A 249 11.05 5.90 -8.37
C GLU A 249 11.49 4.75 -9.28
N SER A 250 10.52 4.18 -10.00
CA SER A 250 10.80 3.21 -11.06
C SER A 250 11.56 3.85 -12.23
N SER A 251 12.34 3.04 -12.97
CA SER A 251 13.07 3.49 -14.16
C SER A 251 12.13 4.09 -15.23
N SER A 252 10.94 3.50 -15.38
CA SER A 252 9.96 3.90 -16.40
C SER A 252 9.19 5.17 -16.03
N ASN A 253 9.07 5.51 -14.75
CA ASN A 253 8.54 6.81 -14.32
C ASN A 253 9.63 7.87 -14.34
N TYR A 254 10.82 7.54 -13.84
CA TYR A 254 11.98 8.43 -13.84
C TYR A 254 12.29 8.96 -15.25
N SER A 255 12.33 8.09 -16.25
CA SER A 255 12.62 8.44 -17.64
C SER A 255 11.59 9.35 -18.32
N LYS A 256 10.39 9.49 -17.73
CA LYS A 256 9.31 10.34 -18.26
C LYS A 256 9.28 11.74 -17.64
N LEU A 257 9.97 11.93 -16.52
CA LEU A 257 10.04 13.23 -15.85
C LEU A 257 10.71 14.25 -16.76
N SER A 258 10.11 15.45 -16.84
CA SER A 258 10.66 16.55 -17.63
C SER A 258 11.96 17.09 -17.01
N ASN A 259 12.02 17.13 -15.67
CA ASN A 259 13.20 17.51 -14.91
C ASN A 259 13.31 16.74 -13.58
N PRO A 260 13.99 15.57 -13.57
CA PRO A 260 14.13 14.74 -12.37
C PRO A 260 14.80 15.45 -11.19
N LYS A 261 15.69 16.42 -11.45
CA LYS A 261 16.34 17.22 -10.39
C LYS A 261 15.33 18.12 -9.68
N LYS A 262 14.43 18.74 -10.44
CA LYS A 262 13.35 19.57 -9.88
C LYS A 262 12.35 18.74 -9.09
N ALA A 263 12.05 17.53 -9.57
CA ALA A 263 11.17 16.59 -8.87
C ALA A 263 11.83 15.90 -7.66
N ASN A 264 13.09 16.24 -7.33
CA ASN A 264 13.90 15.60 -6.30
C ASN A 264 13.72 14.07 -6.31
N THR A 265 13.97 13.47 -7.47
CA THR A 265 13.70 12.05 -7.72
C THR A 265 14.95 11.34 -8.22
N LYS A 266 15.16 10.12 -7.76
CA LYS A 266 16.18 9.16 -8.23
C LYS A 266 15.53 7.82 -8.54
N ILE A 267 16.27 6.93 -9.21
CA ILE A 267 15.80 5.56 -9.47
C ILE A 267 15.98 4.71 -8.21
N ALA A 268 15.00 3.87 -7.90
CA ALA A 268 15.17 2.78 -6.94
C ALA A 268 16.02 1.68 -7.59
N GLY A 269 17.20 1.41 -7.04
CA GLY A 269 18.15 0.41 -7.53
C GLY A 269 19.44 0.98 -8.13
N TYR A 270 20.41 0.10 -8.39
CA TYR A 270 21.70 0.45 -8.98
C TYR A 270 21.65 0.31 -10.49
N GLN A 271 21.91 1.41 -11.20
CA GLN A 271 21.98 1.37 -12.65
C GLN A 271 23.30 0.75 -13.12
N GLN A 272 23.21 -0.38 -13.82
CA GLN A 272 24.34 -1.06 -14.47
C GLN A 272 24.08 -1.17 -15.97
N GLY A 273 24.48 -0.14 -16.71
CA GLY A 273 24.13 0.00 -18.13
C GLY A 273 22.63 0.24 -18.31
N GLU A 274 21.96 -0.64 -19.05
CA GLU A 274 20.51 -0.60 -19.27
C GLU A 274 19.71 -1.37 -18.21
N LYS A 275 20.38 -2.12 -17.32
CA LYS A 275 19.72 -2.91 -16.27
C LYS A 275 19.71 -2.14 -14.95
N ILE A 276 18.62 -2.30 -14.20
CA ILE A 276 18.56 -1.93 -12.79
C ILE A 276 18.82 -3.19 -11.96
N VAL A 277 19.75 -3.09 -11.02
CA VAL A 277 20.14 -4.18 -10.11
C VAL A 277 19.74 -3.79 -8.69
N PHE A 278 19.35 -4.77 -7.89
CA PHE A 278 18.85 -4.54 -6.53
C PHE A 278 19.60 -5.41 -5.52
N ASP A 279 19.83 -4.82 -4.35
CA ASP A 279 20.06 -5.60 -3.14
C ASP A 279 18.73 -6.20 -2.67
N PHE A 280 18.75 -7.43 -2.18
CA PHE A 280 17.61 -8.08 -1.55
C PHE A 280 18.09 -9.03 -0.45
N LEU A 281 17.22 -9.30 0.51
CA LEU A 281 17.46 -10.32 1.53
C LEU A 281 16.74 -11.61 1.15
N GLU A 282 17.27 -12.74 1.61
CA GLU A 282 16.57 -14.01 1.59
C GLU A 282 16.22 -14.43 3.01
N ILE A 283 14.93 -14.62 3.28
CA ILE A 283 14.43 -15.07 4.58
C ILE A 283 13.70 -16.40 4.46
N ASP A 284 13.63 -17.14 5.56
CA ASP A 284 12.79 -18.32 5.66
C ASP A 284 11.31 -17.89 5.76
N THR A 285 10.44 -18.62 5.08
CA THR A 285 8.99 -18.41 5.20
C THR A 285 8.53 -18.75 6.62
N GLN A 286 7.62 -17.94 7.16
CA GLN A 286 6.96 -18.20 8.45
C GLN A 286 5.65 -18.99 8.30
N TYR A 287 5.23 -19.24 7.06
CA TYR A 287 4.04 -20.02 6.77
C TYR A 287 4.31 -21.53 6.90
N ASP A 288 3.25 -22.34 6.97
CA ASP A 288 3.38 -23.79 7.11
C ASP A 288 4.11 -24.45 5.91
N VAL A 289 5.27 -25.03 6.19
CA VAL A 289 6.17 -25.69 5.23
C VAL A 289 6.01 -27.21 5.16
N GLN A 290 5.07 -27.82 5.91
CA GLN A 290 4.93 -29.27 6.02
C GLN A 290 4.77 -29.98 4.66
N TYR A 291 4.18 -29.30 3.67
CA TYR A 291 4.04 -29.83 2.33
C TYR A 291 5.38 -30.09 1.65
N TYR A 292 6.34 -29.17 1.75
CA TYR A 292 7.69 -29.33 1.21
C TYR A 292 8.41 -30.53 1.82
N HIS A 293 8.27 -30.71 3.14
CA HIS A 293 8.78 -31.89 3.84
C HIS A 293 8.12 -33.18 3.35
N ASN A 294 6.81 -33.18 3.10
CA ASN A 294 6.10 -34.36 2.60
C ASN A 294 6.56 -34.79 1.20
N ILE A 295 6.92 -33.84 0.33
CA ILE A 295 7.42 -34.13 -1.03
C ILE A 295 8.93 -34.29 -1.09
N GLY A 296 9.64 -34.18 0.05
CA GLY A 296 11.09 -34.30 0.12
C GLY A 296 11.85 -33.20 -0.64
N LYS A 297 11.30 -31.98 -0.69
CA LYS A 297 11.95 -30.81 -1.29
C LYS A 297 12.41 -29.83 -0.23
N GLU A 298 13.46 -29.07 -0.55
CA GLU A 298 13.85 -27.91 0.23
C GLU A 298 12.76 -26.83 0.19
N VAL A 299 12.62 -26.12 1.31
CA VAL A 299 11.71 -24.98 1.43
C VAL A 299 12.34 -23.80 0.68
N PRO A 300 11.66 -23.23 -0.33
CA PRO A 300 12.17 -22.04 -1.00
C PRO A 300 12.20 -20.84 -0.04
N LYS A 301 13.25 -20.03 -0.15
CA LYS A 301 13.34 -18.76 0.59
C LYS A 301 12.51 -17.67 -0.07
N LEU A 302 12.04 -16.74 0.74
CA LEU A 302 11.38 -15.52 0.30
C LEU A 302 12.43 -14.44 0.05
N LYS A 303 12.20 -13.64 -1.00
CA LYS A 303 13.00 -12.46 -1.30
C LYS A 303 12.36 -11.23 -0.70
N VAL A 304 13.18 -10.36 -0.12
CA VAL A 304 12.78 -9.10 0.51
C VAL A 304 13.53 -7.94 -0.11
N GLY A 305 12.82 -6.92 -0.59
CA GLY A 305 13.43 -5.72 -1.16
C GLY A 305 14.12 -4.86 -0.11
N VAL A 306 13.38 -4.36 0.88
CA VAL A 306 13.87 -3.47 1.94
C VAL A 306 13.41 -3.98 3.31
N ASN A 307 14.30 -4.04 4.31
CA ASN A 307 13.93 -4.36 5.69
C ASN A 307 14.13 -3.15 6.62
N PHE A 308 13.03 -2.54 7.07
CA PHE A 308 13.06 -1.48 8.06
C PHE A 308 13.26 -2.04 9.47
N LYS A 309 14.36 -1.67 10.10
CA LYS A 309 14.77 -2.12 11.44
C LYS A 309 14.66 -1.03 12.51
N LYS A 310 14.40 0.21 12.09
CA LYS A 310 14.29 1.43 12.89
C LYS A 310 13.21 2.33 12.31
N ASP A 311 12.90 3.42 13.03
CA ASP A 311 11.94 4.43 12.60
C ASP A 311 12.23 4.97 11.19
N VAL A 312 11.17 5.26 10.45
CA VAL A 312 11.22 5.83 9.11
C VAL A 312 10.40 7.11 9.09
N TYR A 313 11.07 8.23 8.85
CA TYR A 313 10.48 9.52 8.56
C TYR A 313 10.48 9.72 7.04
N GLY A 314 9.34 9.41 6.42
CA GLY A 314 9.21 9.34 4.96
C GLY A 314 9.10 10.69 4.26
N ASN A 315 8.73 11.76 4.99
CA ASN A 315 8.60 13.12 4.44
C ASN A 315 7.79 13.18 3.13
N ALA A 316 6.75 12.35 3.02
CA ALA A 316 5.89 12.12 1.86
C ALA A 316 6.57 11.60 0.57
N PHE A 317 7.84 11.22 0.64
CA PHE A 317 8.57 10.65 -0.48
C PHE A 317 8.12 9.23 -0.80
N THR A 318 8.36 8.85 -2.05
CA THR A 318 8.02 7.54 -2.59
C THR A 318 9.23 6.61 -2.60
N ILE A 319 9.01 5.34 -2.26
CA ILE A 319 9.89 4.22 -2.63
C ILE A 319 9.06 3.25 -3.49
N ASN A 320 9.43 3.14 -4.76
CA ASN A 320 8.74 2.32 -5.74
C ASN A 320 9.67 1.26 -6.31
N LEU A 321 9.41 0.01 -5.92
CA LEU A 321 10.20 -1.16 -6.26
C LEU A 321 9.73 -1.84 -7.56
N HIS A 322 9.09 -1.12 -8.49
CA HIS A 322 8.57 -1.68 -9.74
C HIS A 322 9.58 -2.54 -10.48
N ASP A 323 10.81 -2.06 -10.69
CA ASP A 323 11.83 -2.81 -11.44
C ASP A 323 12.37 -4.04 -10.68
N LEU A 324 12.08 -4.18 -9.38
CA LEU A 324 12.40 -5.36 -8.55
C LEU A 324 11.25 -6.37 -8.55
N CYS A 325 10.03 -5.89 -8.29
CA CYS A 325 8.88 -6.74 -7.99
C CYS A 325 8.00 -7.04 -9.21
N PHE A 326 7.99 -6.18 -10.23
CA PHE A 326 7.05 -6.30 -11.36
C PHE A 326 7.61 -7.19 -12.48
N PRO A 327 6.77 -8.00 -13.15
CA PRO A 327 7.25 -8.84 -14.24
C PRO A 327 7.86 -8.04 -15.39
N SER A 328 9.03 -8.47 -15.89
CA SER A 328 9.77 -7.73 -16.91
C SER A 328 9.32 -8.00 -18.35
N ASP A 329 8.65 -9.13 -18.60
CA ASP A 329 8.21 -9.52 -19.94
C ASP A 329 6.74 -9.14 -20.22
N LEU A 330 6.39 -9.04 -21.50
CA LEU A 330 5.03 -8.75 -21.97
C LEU A 330 4.50 -9.90 -22.83
N GLY A 331 3.31 -10.40 -22.47
CA GLY A 331 2.56 -11.37 -23.27
C GLY A 331 1.91 -10.75 -24.51
N SER A 332 1.21 -11.57 -25.30
CA SER A 332 0.58 -11.22 -26.58
C SER A 332 -0.42 -10.06 -26.52
N ASN A 333 -0.95 -9.73 -25.34
CA ASN A 333 -1.88 -8.61 -25.10
C ASN A 333 -1.27 -7.47 -24.26
N ARG A 334 0.06 -7.36 -24.20
CA ARG A 334 0.79 -6.47 -23.27
C ARG A 334 0.43 -6.69 -21.79
N ARG A 335 -0.06 -7.88 -21.46
CA ARG A 335 -0.21 -8.31 -20.07
C ARG A 335 1.17 -8.67 -19.51
N PRO A 336 1.51 -8.30 -18.27
CA PRO A 336 2.76 -8.69 -17.65
C PRO A 336 2.89 -10.21 -17.65
N LEU A 337 4.07 -10.70 -17.98
CA LEU A 337 4.43 -12.12 -17.96
C LEU A 337 5.77 -12.23 -17.24
N LEU A 338 5.93 -13.30 -16.47
CA LEU A 338 7.21 -13.58 -15.81
C LEU A 338 8.31 -13.77 -16.83
N GLY A 339 9.28 -12.86 -16.82
CA GLY A 339 10.55 -13.00 -17.49
C GLY A 339 11.45 -14.04 -16.82
N LYS A 340 12.52 -14.39 -17.52
CA LYS A 340 13.49 -15.39 -17.05
C LYS A 340 14.24 -14.92 -15.79
N ASP A 341 14.55 -13.63 -15.74
CA ASP A 341 15.39 -13.03 -14.71
C ASP A 341 14.57 -12.37 -13.58
N ASP A 342 13.23 -12.48 -13.61
CA ASP A 342 12.35 -11.91 -12.60
C ASP A 342 12.61 -12.51 -11.22
N LEU A 343 12.80 -11.63 -10.24
CA LEU A 343 13.07 -12.02 -8.87
C LEU A 343 11.82 -12.57 -8.19
N PHE A 344 10.71 -11.86 -8.33
CA PHE A 344 9.41 -12.23 -7.78
C PHE A 344 8.68 -13.11 -8.78
N ARG A 345 8.27 -14.29 -8.32
CA ARG A 345 7.63 -15.30 -9.19
C ARG A 345 6.29 -15.77 -8.66
N GLY A 346 5.72 -14.99 -7.75
CA GLY A 346 4.52 -15.31 -7.00
C GLY A 346 4.79 -16.15 -5.73
N PRO A 347 3.71 -16.58 -5.08
CA PRO A 347 3.73 -17.20 -3.76
C PRO A 347 4.31 -18.60 -3.75
N LEU A 348 4.73 -19.01 -2.56
CA LEU A 348 5.02 -20.40 -2.25
C LEU A 348 3.75 -21.26 -2.30
N GLU A 349 3.92 -22.56 -2.51
CA GLU A 349 2.81 -23.51 -2.51
C GLU A 349 2.56 -23.99 -1.07
N PHE A 350 1.37 -23.71 -0.51
CA PHE A 350 0.93 -24.39 0.71
C PHE A 350 0.72 -25.88 0.43
N LEU A 351 0.10 -26.20 -0.71
CA LEU A 351 0.03 -27.55 -1.24
C LEU A 351 -0.19 -27.52 -2.75
N ASN A 352 0.22 -28.60 -3.42
CA ASN A 352 -0.12 -28.85 -4.82
C ASN A 352 -0.59 -30.31 -5.00
N ALA A 353 -1.81 -30.45 -5.50
CA ALA A 353 -2.48 -31.72 -5.76
C ALA A 353 -2.74 -31.86 -7.27
N SER A 354 -1.80 -32.48 -8.00
CA SER A 354 -1.91 -32.69 -9.46
C SER A 354 -2.25 -31.41 -10.24
N GLY A 355 -1.59 -30.30 -9.90
CA GLY A 355 -1.80 -29.01 -10.58
C GLY A 355 -2.92 -28.16 -10.00
N SER A 356 -3.59 -28.60 -8.93
CA SER A 356 -4.43 -27.72 -8.11
C SER A 356 -3.63 -27.21 -6.92
N ILE A 357 -3.44 -25.90 -6.82
CA ILE A 357 -2.51 -25.27 -5.87
C ILE A 357 -3.31 -24.44 -4.87
N VAL A 358 -2.93 -24.53 -3.59
CA VAL A 358 -3.28 -23.52 -2.60
C VAL A 358 -2.02 -22.71 -2.33
N TYR A 359 -2.14 -21.39 -2.39
CA TYR A 359 -0.99 -20.52 -2.26
C TYR A 359 -0.74 -20.11 -0.81
N GLY A 360 0.54 -20.03 -0.44
CA GLY A 360 1.03 -19.60 0.86
C GLY A 360 1.59 -18.17 0.83
N GLN A 361 2.66 -17.95 1.58
CA GLN A 361 3.36 -16.65 1.68
C GLN A 361 4.05 -16.28 0.35
N ASP A 362 4.18 -14.98 0.10
CA ASP A 362 4.79 -14.43 -1.11
C ASP A 362 6.08 -13.65 -0.79
N ASN A 363 6.82 -13.27 -1.81
CA ASN A 363 7.95 -12.35 -1.68
C ASN A 363 7.47 -10.96 -1.21
N ILE A 364 8.39 -10.19 -0.64
CA ILE A 364 8.05 -9.02 0.17
C ILE A 364 8.80 -7.80 -0.37
N GLY A 365 8.08 -6.71 -0.68
CA GLY A 365 8.72 -5.45 -1.05
C GLY A 365 9.44 -4.81 0.15
N PHE A 366 8.68 -4.60 1.21
CA PHE A 366 9.10 -3.96 2.45
C PHE A 366 8.79 -4.87 3.64
N LEU A 367 9.78 -5.11 4.48
CA LEU A 367 9.67 -5.93 5.68
C LEU A 367 9.88 -5.07 6.92
N ILE A 368 9.11 -5.36 7.96
CA ILE A 368 9.38 -4.96 9.34
C ILE A 368 9.51 -6.24 10.16
N SER A 369 10.72 -6.51 10.65
CA SER A 369 11.03 -7.67 11.50
C SER A 369 11.53 -7.29 12.89
N GLU A 370 11.50 -5.99 13.23
CA GLU A 370 11.96 -5.46 14.50
C GLU A 370 10.81 -4.75 15.23
N SER A 371 10.74 -4.94 16.54
CA SER A 371 9.67 -4.36 17.38
C SER A 371 9.97 -2.89 17.75
N ASN A 372 8.92 -2.16 18.16
CA ASN A 372 9.00 -0.78 18.67
C ASN A 372 9.53 0.22 17.63
N LEU A 373 8.92 0.24 16.44
CA LEU A 373 9.26 1.20 15.40
C LEU A 373 8.04 1.85 14.74
N THR A 374 8.24 3.06 14.23
CA THR A 374 7.23 3.83 13.50
C THR A 374 7.69 4.10 12.07
N VAL A 375 6.84 3.75 11.10
CA VAL A 375 6.96 4.19 9.70
C VAL A 375 5.92 5.28 9.47
N ARG A 376 6.39 6.49 9.17
CA ARG A 376 5.54 7.68 9.07
C ARG A 376 5.67 8.38 7.73
N ASN A 377 4.55 8.88 7.22
CA ASN A 377 4.48 9.80 6.09
C ASN A 377 5.30 9.35 4.89
N ILE A 378 5.13 8.09 4.46
CA ILE A 378 5.88 7.52 3.33
C ILE A 378 4.93 6.93 2.28
N LYS A 379 5.35 6.90 1.02
CA LYS A 379 4.64 6.19 -0.04
C LYS A 379 5.41 4.93 -0.45
N LEU A 380 4.84 3.75 -0.20
CA LEU A 380 5.47 2.46 -0.52
C LEU A 380 4.72 1.76 -1.65
N LYS A 381 5.45 1.32 -2.68
CA LYS A 381 4.87 0.64 -3.84
C LYS A 381 5.75 -0.51 -4.31
N ASN A 382 5.15 -1.66 -4.62
CA ASN A 382 5.84 -2.73 -5.35
C ASN A 382 5.78 -2.54 -6.87
N SER A 383 4.88 -1.69 -7.37
CA SER A 383 4.82 -1.38 -8.79
C SER A 383 4.17 -0.04 -9.07
N ASN A 384 4.37 0.45 -10.31
CA ASN A 384 3.61 1.58 -10.85
C ASN A 384 2.11 1.31 -10.83
N ASN A 385 1.31 2.38 -10.90
CA ASN A 385 -0.14 2.23 -10.90
C ASN A 385 -0.62 1.42 -12.11
N VAL A 386 -1.49 0.45 -11.83
CA VAL A 386 -2.06 -0.46 -12.83
C VAL A 386 -3.50 -0.09 -13.15
N THR A 387 -3.91 -0.40 -14.38
CA THR A 387 -5.31 -0.27 -14.83
C THR A 387 -6.08 -1.58 -14.71
N ASP A 388 -5.39 -2.67 -14.38
CA ASP A 388 -5.96 -4.00 -14.20
C ASP A 388 -5.25 -4.66 -13.02
N LEU A 389 -5.99 -4.98 -11.95
CA LEU A 389 -5.40 -5.57 -10.75
C LEU A 389 -4.78 -6.95 -11.01
N THR A 390 -5.15 -7.66 -12.09
CA THR A 390 -4.48 -8.92 -12.48
C THR A 390 -3.01 -8.75 -12.84
N TYR A 391 -2.55 -7.52 -13.08
CA TYR A 391 -1.13 -7.24 -13.32
C TYR A 391 -0.28 -7.37 -12.05
N LEU A 392 -0.95 -7.46 -10.90
CA LEU A 392 -0.34 -7.63 -9.59
C LEU A 392 -0.26 -9.11 -9.17
N ASP A 393 -0.51 -10.08 -10.07
CA ASP A 393 -0.49 -11.53 -9.77
C ASP A 393 0.88 -12.03 -9.23
N TYR A 394 1.98 -11.33 -9.54
CA TYR A 394 3.34 -11.77 -9.19
C TYR A 394 4.14 -10.75 -8.39
N VAL A 395 3.54 -9.61 -7.99
CA VAL A 395 4.28 -8.49 -7.39
C VAL A 395 4.55 -8.64 -5.89
N GLY A 396 4.12 -9.74 -5.26
CA GLY A 396 4.35 -10.02 -3.85
C GLY A 396 3.54 -9.15 -2.88
N THR A 397 3.85 -9.26 -1.59
CA THR A 397 3.31 -8.38 -0.55
C THR A 397 4.02 -7.03 -0.58
N THR A 398 3.31 -5.90 -0.55
CA THR A 398 3.98 -4.58 -0.48
C THR A 398 4.70 -4.41 0.85
N LEU A 399 3.98 -4.41 1.98
CA LEU A 399 4.56 -4.33 3.32
C LEU A 399 4.18 -5.57 4.13
N GLU A 400 5.15 -6.22 4.75
CA GLU A 400 4.91 -7.34 5.64
C GLU A 400 5.52 -7.09 7.03
N ILE A 401 4.74 -7.37 8.07
CA ILE A 401 5.16 -7.34 9.46
C ILE A 401 5.23 -8.79 9.95
N ILE A 402 6.42 -9.18 10.41
CA ILE A 402 6.70 -10.56 10.85
C ILE A 402 7.33 -10.52 12.23
N ASP A 403 6.68 -11.18 13.20
CA ASP A 403 7.18 -11.37 14.58
C ASP A 403 7.68 -10.06 15.23
N ALA A 404 7.00 -8.94 14.94
CA ALA A 404 7.39 -7.60 15.36
C ALA A 404 6.23 -6.89 16.05
N ASP A 405 6.42 -6.61 17.34
CA ASP A 405 5.40 -6.00 18.20
C ASP A 405 5.57 -4.47 18.29
N ASN A 406 4.49 -3.79 18.66
CA ASN A 406 4.48 -2.34 18.87
C ASN A 406 4.95 -1.55 17.62
N VAL A 407 4.50 -1.98 16.45
CA VAL A 407 4.79 -1.33 15.17
C VAL A 407 3.68 -0.32 14.86
N SER A 408 4.06 0.87 14.39
CA SER A 408 3.10 1.89 13.95
C SER A 408 3.35 2.31 12.51
N ILE A 409 2.32 2.28 11.67
CA ILE A 409 2.31 2.81 10.31
C ILE A 409 1.37 4.01 10.29
N ILE A 410 1.93 5.21 10.07
CA ILE A 410 1.21 6.46 10.30
C ILE A 410 1.28 7.37 9.07
N ASP A 411 0.17 7.99 8.69
CA ASP A 411 0.07 9.03 7.65
C ASP A 411 0.68 8.60 6.31
N SER A 412 0.62 7.30 6.00
CA SER A 412 1.36 6.69 4.89
C SER A 412 0.43 6.19 3.78
N ILE A 413 0.96 6.13 2.56
CA ILE A 413 0.28 5.56 1.40
C ILE A 413 0.99 4.27 1.01
N ILE A 414 0.32 3.13 1.12
CA ILE A 414 0.91 1.83 0.78
C ILE A 414 0.05 1.19 -0.30
N SER A 415 0.66 0.79 -1.41
CA SER A 415 -0.10 0.38 -2.58
C SER A 415 0.54 -0.68 -3.47
N ASN A 416 -0.25 -1.17 -4.41
CA ASN A 416 0.17 -1.99 -5.56
C ASN A 416 0.89 -3.28 -5.18
N GLY A 417 0.22 -4.11 -4.38
CA GLY A 417 0.69 -5.43 -3.99
C GLY A 417 -0.23 -6.54 -4.51
N ARG A 418 0.24 -7.78 -4.49
CA ARG A 418 -0.67 -8.92 -4.53
C ARG A 418 -1.54 -8.91 -3.26
N THR A 419 -0.86 -8.71 -2.13
CA THR A 419 -1.42 -8.19 -0.87
C THR A 419 -0.71 -6.88 -0.55
N VAL A 420 -1.41 -5.84 -0.08
CA VAL A 420 -0.75 -4.55 0.20
C VAL A 420 -0.05 -4.59 1.55
N ILE A 421 -0.73 -4.99 2.62
CA ILE A 421 -0.13 -5.22 3.93
C ILE A 421 -0.48 -6.62 4.43
N ARG A 422 0.52 -7.38 4.86
CA ARG A 422 0.34 -8.64 5.61
C ARG A 422 0.92 -8.52 7.01
N SER A 423 0.17 -8.96 8.02
CA SER A 423 0.54 -8.89 9.44
C SER A 423 0.16 -10.19 10.13
N PHE A 424 1.14 -11.02 10.47
CA PHE A 424 0.90 -12.33 11.08
C PHE A 424 1.75 -12.48 12.34
N SER A 425 1.12 -12.99 13.41
CA SER A 425 1.77 -13.25 14.71
C SER A 425 2.54 -12.04 15.25
N ASN A 426 1.83 -10.93 15.44
CA ASN A 426 2.37 -9.67 15.94
C ASN A 426 1.36 -8.95 16.83
N GLU A 427 1.81 -8.33 17.91
CA GLU A 427 0.97 -7.62 18.86
C GLU A 427 1.11 -6.10 18.73
N ASN A 428 0.00 -5.38 19.03
CA ASN A 428 -0.04 -3.93 19.08
C ASN A 428 0.37 -3.22 17.77
N LEU A 429 0.01 -3.77 16.61
CA LEU A 429 0.14 -3.05 15.34
C LEU A 429 -0.86 -1.89 15.29
N LEU A 430 -0.38 -0.68 15.03
CA LEU A 430 -1.21 0.49 14.73
C LEU A 430 -1.06 0.88 13.27
N ILE A 431 -2.17 1.01 12.56
CA ILE A 431 -2.24 1.67 11.25
C ILE A 431 -3.15 2.89 11.40
N SER A 432 -2.63 4.10 11.20
CA SER A 432 -3.36 5.34 11.49
C SER A 432 -3.18 6.39 10.40
N GLY A 433 -4.26 7.04 9.97
CA GLY A 433 -4.15 8.15 9.00
C GLY A 433 -3.71 7.70 7.61
N CYS A 434 -3.84 6.42 7.26
CA CYS A 434 -3.25 5.87 6.04
C CYS A 434 -4.23 5.80 4.87
N LEU A 435 -3.68 5.79 3.65
CA LEU A 435 -4.36 5.31 2.45
C LEU A 435 -3.74 3.99 2.02
N LEU A 436 -4.55 2.93 2.01
CA LEU A 436 -4.12 1.60 1.59
C LEU A 436 -4.89 1.21 0.33
N GLU A 437 -4.18 0.95 -0.78
CA GLU A 437 -4.87 0.80 -2.07
C GLU A 437 -4.24 -0.16 -3.08
N ALA A 438 -5.07 -0.62 -4.02
CA ALA A 438 -4.68 -1.43 -5.16
C ALA A 438 -3.99 -2.75 -4.78
N ALA A 439 -4.82 -3.73 -4.44
CA ALA A 439 -4.39 -5.10 -4.16
C ALA A 439 -4.96 -6.08 -5.19
N ARG A 440 -4.15 -7.05 -5.64
CA ARG A 440 -4.69 -8.19 -6.40
C ARG A 440 -5.70 -9.01 -5.59
N GLU A 441 -5.44 -9.13 -4.30
CA GLU A 441 -6.20 -9.93 -3.35
C GLU A 441 -6.77 -9.03 -2.26
N PHE A 442 -6.08 -8.98 -1.12
CA PHE A 442 -6.45 -8.23 0.06
C PHE A 442 -5.58 -7.00 0.22
N ILE A 443 -6.18 -5.89 0.64
CA ILE A 443 -5.41 -4.69 0.96
C ILE A 443 -4.70 -4.92 2.30
N PHE A 444 -5.42 -5.26 3.35
CA PHE A 444 -4.84 -5.65 4.63
C PHE A 444 -5.20 -7.09 4.96
N LYS A 445 -4.19 -7.89 5.30
CA LYS A 445 -4.35 -9.29 5.67
C LYS A 445 -3.75 -9.51 7.05
N ILE A 446 -4.58 -9.95 8.00
CA ILE A 446 -4.18 -10.31 9.35
C ILE A 446 -4.39 -11.81 9.61
N GLY A 447 -3.49 -12.43 10.37
CA GLY A 447 -3.59 -13.84 10.70
C GLY A 447 -2.56 -14.29 11.71
N SER A 448 -2.38 -15.61 11.81
CA SER A 448 -1.43 -16.23 12.74
C SER A 448 -0.59 -17.29 12.02
N ASN A 449 0.72 -17.28 12.28
CA ASN A 449 1.63 -18.36 11.91
C ASN A 449 1.64 -19.47 12.98
N SER A 450 1.09 -19.21 14.17
CA SER A 450 0.91 -20.22 15.22
C SER A 450 -0.27 -21.12 14.89
N ILE A 451 -0.04 -22.44 14.88
CA ILE A 451 -1.05 -23.43 14.51
C ILE A 451 -1.07 -24.63 15.45
N ILE A 452 -2.23 -25.28 15.55
CA ILE A 452 -2.44 -26.53 16.27
C ILE A 452 -2.87 -27.60 15.28
N ARG A 453 -2.02 -28.61 15.10
CA ARG A 453 -2.21 -29.70 14.13
C ARG A 453 -3.38 -30.59 14.50
N SER A 454 -4.08 -31.08 13.49
CA SER A 454 -5.01 -32.19 13.66
C SER A 454 -4.27 -33.48 14.01
N TYR A 455 -4.98 -34.41 14.66
CA TYR A 455 -4.46 -35.74 14.98
C TYR A 455 -5.52 -36.82 14.76
N THR A 456 -5.12 -38.08 14.94
CA THR A 456 -6.02 -39.23 14.90
C THR A 456 -6.29 -39.71 16.31
N GLU A 457 -7.55 -39.72 16.72
CA GLU A 457 -7.99 -40.35 17.97
C GLU A 457 -8.98 -41.47 17.65
N ASN A 458 -8.71 -42.69 18.14
CA ASN A 458 -9.59 -43.86 17.92
C ASN A 458 -9.93 -44.09 16.42
N GLY A 459 -8.99 -43.80 15.53
CA GLY A 459 -9.17 -43.93 14.07
C GLY A 459 -9.99 -42.82 13.41
N LYS A 460 -10.35 -41.75 14.13
CA LYS A 460 -11.09 -40.60 13.61
C LYS A 460 -10.18 -39.37 13.54
N PHE A 461 -10.42 -38.54 12.54
CA PHE A 461 -9.84 -37.20 12.42
C PHE A 461 -10.35 -36.32 13.57
N VAL A 462 -9.43 -35.65 14.26
CA VAL A 462 -9.73 -34.69 15.33
C VAL A 462 -8.98 -33.39 15.05
N LEU A 463 -9.70 -32.27 15.14
CA LEU A 463 -9.16 -30.93 15.10
C LEU A 463 -9.27 -30.32 16.50
N GLU A 464 -8.15 -29.92 17.10
CA GLU A 464 -8.16 -29.32 18.43
C GLU A 464 -8.79 -27.92 18.40
N PRO A 465 -9.58 -27.56 19.43
CA PRO A 465 -9.89 -26.17 19.70
C PRO A 465 -8.63 -25.43 20.15
N ILE A 466 -8.59 -24.12 19.93
CA ILE A 466 -7.54 -23.28 20.51
C ILE A 466 -7.69 -23.30 22.04
N PRO A 467 -6.57 -23.39 22.80
CA PRO A 467 -6.60 -23.24 24.24
C PRO A 467 -7.16 -21.88 24.66
N LEU A 468 -7.72 -21.83 25.85
CA LEU A 468 -8.12 -20.59 26.48
C LEU A 468 -6.98 -20.07 27.36
N ASP A 469 -6.88 -18.76 27.50
CA ASP A 469 -5.99 -18.10 28.45
C ASP A 469 -6.48 -18.26 29.91
N GLU A 470 -5.77 -17.66 30.86
CA GLU A 470 -6.12 -17.72 32.29
C GLU A 470 -7.48 -17.10 32.63
N ASN A 471 -8.01 -16.23 31.77
CA ASN A 471 -9.30 -15.57 31.90
C ASN A 471 -10.43 -16.33 31.19
N GLY A 472 -10.11 -17.43 30.49
CA GLY A 472 -11.06 -18.18 29.69
C GLY A 472 -11.30 -17.59 28.29
N GLU A 473 -10.47 -16.65 27.85
CA GLU A 473 -10.53 -16.05 26.51
C GLU A 473 -9.70 -16.85 25.50
N ILE A 474 -10.05 -16.78 24.22
CA ILE A 474 -9.33 -17.51 23.17
C ILE A 474 -7.95 -16.90 23.00
N LEU A 475 -6.91 -17.74 23.00
CA LEU A 475 -5.55 -17.28 22.71
C LEU A 475 -5.46 -16.64 21.32
N SER A 476 -4.96 -15.42 21.31
CA SER A 476 -4.62 -14.64 20.13
C SER A 476 -3.14 -14.34 20.17
N ASP A 477 -2.45 -14.45 19.04
CA ASP A 477 -1.05 -14.03 18.90
C ASP A 477 -0.89 -12.93 17.85
N SER A 478 -2.02 -12.38 17.36
CA SER A 478 -2.01 -11.28 16.40
C SER A 478 -3.06 -10.23 16.76
N ASN A 479 -2.64 -8.97 16.86
CA ASN A 479 -3.53 -7.83 17.10
C ASN A 479 -3.15 -6.64 16.22
N ALA A 480 -4.14 -6.07 15.55
CA ALA A 480 -4.00 -4.79 14.86
C ALA A 480 -5.15 -3.83 15.18
N ARG A 481 -4.80 -2.55 15.28
CA ARG A 481 -5.73 -1.42 15.36
C ARG A 481 -5.58 -0.55 14.13
N ILE A 482 -6.68 -0.39 13.40
CA ILE A 482 -6.77 0.48 12.22
C ILE A 482 -7.61 1.70 12.59
N LYS A 483 -7.01 2.88 12.47
CA LYS A 483 -7.58 4.14 12.89
C LYS A 483 -7.58 5.14 11.73
N ASP A 484 -8.67 5.85 11.52
CA ASP A 484 -8.72 6.99 10.58
C ASP A 484 -8.07 6.66 9.21
N THR A 485 -8.38 5.50 8.63
CA THR A 485 -7.64 4.92 7.48
C THR A 485 -8.60 4.54 6.37
N PHE A 486 -8.22 4.84 5.13
CA PHE A 486 -9.04 4.59 3.94
C PHE A 486 -8.50 3.43 3.11
N PHE A 487 -9.41 2.61 2.59
CA PHE A 487 -9.15 1.46 1.73
C PHE A 487 -9.75 1.67 0.34
N SER A 488 -9.02 1.28 -0.71
CA SER A 488 -9.51 1.41 -2.09
C SER A 488 -8.97 0.31 -3.01
N LYS A 489 -9.79 -0.18 -3.96
CA LYS A 489 -9.38 -1.10 -5.04
C LYS A 489 -8.78 -2.43 -4.57
N SER A 490 -9.58 -3.30 -3.97
CA SER A 490 -9.19 -4.71 -3.76
C SER A 490 -9.60 -5.59 -4.95
N GLY A 491 -8.89 -6.68 -5.20
CA GLY A 491 -9.35 -7.71 -6.14
C GLY A 491 -10.32 -8.71 -5.50
N VAL A 492 -10.17 -8.97 -4.20
CA VAL A 492 -11.03 -9.86 -3.43
C VAL A 492 -11.81 -9.07 -2.36
N PHE A 493 -11.18 -8.70 -1.24
CA PHE A 493 -11.77 -7.83 -0.21
C PHE A 493 -10.69 -6.89 0.36
N CYS A 494 -11.06 -5.74 0.92
CA CYS A 494 -10.14 -4.80 1.54
C CYS A 494 -9.42 -5.44 2.74
N ILE A 495 -10.16 -6.11 3.63
CA ILE A 495 -9.57 -6.76 4.80
C ILE A 495 -9.82 -8.27 4.75
N GLY A 496 -8.75 -9.05 4.87
CA GLY A 496 -8.77 -10.49 5.03
C GLY A 496 -8.31 -10.92 6.41
N ILE A 497 -9.17 -11.63 7.15
CA ILE A 497 -8.82 -12.27 8.43
C ILE A 497 -8.63 -13.76 8.16
N ASP A 498 -7.37 -14.17 8.07
CA ASP A 498 -6.93 -15.50 7.64
C ASP A 498 -7.00 -16.52 8.78
N THR A 499 -7.24 -17.78 8.43
CA THR A 499 -7.02 -18.94 9.30
C THR A 499 -6.47 -20.10 8.48
N HIS A 500 -5.77 -21.02 9.14
CA HIS A 500 -5.31 -22.24 8.50
C HIS A 500 -6.45 -23.10 7.93
N PHE A 501 -6.16 -23.80 6.84
CA PHE A 501 -7.01 -24.86 6.32
C PHE A 501 -7.06 -26.05 7.28
N SER A 502 -8.25 -26.57 7.55
CA SER A 502 -8.46 -27.55 8.62
C SER A 502 -9.23 -28.80 8.18
N GLY A 503 -9.39 -29.03 6.88
CA GLY A 503 -10.20 -30.12 6.37
C GLY A 503 -9.58 -31.51 6.54
N PRO A 504 -10.37 -32.57 6.74
CA PRO A 504 -9.87 -33.93 6.99
C PRO A 504 -8.99 -34.49 5.85
N MET A 505 -9.15 -34.05 4.60
CA MET A 505 -8.29 -34.47 3.49
C MET A 505 -6.86 -33.95 3.61
N LEU A 506 -6.61 -32.93 4.43
CA LEU A 506 -5.27 -32.42 4.70
C LEU A 506 -4.57 -33.19 5.83
N HIS A 507 -5.32 -33.89 6.68
CA HIS A 507 -4.76 -34.74 7.74
C HIS A 507 -4.15 -36.02 7.17
N LYS A 508 -4.94 -36.75 6.37
CA LYS A 508 -4.49 -37.96 5.70
C LYS A 508 -5.26 -38.16 4.40
N ASN A 509 -4.54 -38.29 3.30
CA ASN A 509 -5.11 -38.54 1.99
C ASN A 509 -4.50 -39.79 1.34
N ASP A 510 -5.31 -40.84 1.19
CA ASP A 510 -4.85 -42.09 0.58
C ASP A 510 -4.64 -41.96 -0.95
N PHE A 511 -5.26 -40.97 -1.59
CA PHE A 511 -5.11 -40.70 -3.03
C PHE A 511 -3.90 -39.82 -3.34
N PHE A 512 -3.63 -38.84 -2.48
CA PHE A 512 -2.50 -37.94 -2.57
C PHE A 512 -1.63 -38.10 -1.32
N PRO A 513 -0.75 -39.12 -1.26
CA PRO A 513 -0.01 -39.45 -0.04
C PRO A 513 0.92 -38.34 0.45
N ASN A 514 1.26 -37.38 -0.42
CA ASN A 514 2.05 -36.19 -0.08
C ASN A 514 1.23 -35.09 0.62
N ILE A 515 -0.11 -35.23 0.63
CA ILE A 515 -1.04 -34.36 1.34
C ILE A 515 -1.43 -35.07 2.64
N ARG A 516 -0.64 -34.81 3.68
CA ARG A 516 -0.81 -35.39 5.02
C ARG A 516 -0.26 -34.44 6.08
N ASN A 517 -0.82 -34.50 7.28
CA ASN A 517 -0.43 -33.68 8.43
C ASN A 517 -0.47 -32.16 8.16
N LEU A 518 -1.31 -31.71 7.22
CA LEU A 518 -1.47 -30.30 6.85
C LEU A 518 -2.68 -29.65 7.52
N ALA A 519 -3.67 -30.41 7.99
CA ALA A 519 -4.82 -29.84 8.67
C ALA A 519 -4.42 -29.23 10.02
N ALA A 520 -4.83 -27.99 10.27
CA ALA A 520 -4.57 -27.31 11.54
C ALA A 520 -5.62 -26.23 11.84
N THR A 521 -5.64 -25.78 13.09
CA THR A 521 -6.34 -24.58 13.57
C THR A 521 -5.31 -23.48 13.81
N SER A 522 -5.49 -22.29 13.25
CA SER A 522 -4.65 -21.11 13.60
C SER A 522 -5.03 -20.54 14.95
N TYR A 523 -4.09 -19.88 15.62
CA TYR A 523 -4.44 -18.99 16.75
C TYR A 523 -5.31 -17.84 16.25
N ALA A 524 -6.07 -17.24 17.17
CA ALA A 524 -6.97 -16.14 16.81
C ALA A 524 -6.19 -14.87 16.47
N SER A 525 -6.83 -13.99 15.71
CA SER A 525 -6.38 -12.61 15.52
C SER A 525 -7.45 -11.65 15.99
N HIS A 526 -7.04 -10.51 16.53
CA HIS A 526 -7.93 -9.44 16.96
C HIS A 526 -7.74 -8.19 16.10
N LEU A 527 -8.81 -7.76 15.44
CA LEU A 527 -8.81 -6.52 14.67
C LEU A 527 -9.68 -5.47 15.35
N THR A 528 -9.13 -4.29 15.61
CA THR A 528 -9.90 -3.13 16.04
C THR A 528 -10.00 -2.11 14.91
N LEU A 529 -11.21 -1.67 14.57
CA LEU A 529 -11.45 -0.52 13.70
C LEU A 529 -11.92 0.68 14.53
N GLU A 530 -11.26 1.83 14.37
CA GLU A 530 -11.51 3.02 15.17
C GLU A 530 -11.53 4.32 14.35
N GLY A 531 -12.36 5.28 14.76
CA GLY A 531 -12.43 6.58 14.10
C GLY A 531 -13.03 6.48 12.70
N ASP A 532 -12.52 7.28 11.78
CA ASP A 532 -13.04 7.40 10.42
C ASP A 532 -12.38 6.39 9.48
N VAL A 533 -12.82 5.13 9.53
CA VAL A 533 -12.37 4.09 8.60
C VAL A 533 -13.34 3.97 7.43
N ARG A 534 -12.85 4.05 6.19
CA ARG A 534 -13.70 4.05 4.98
C ARG A 534 -13.21 3.07 3.93
N PHE A 535 -14.16 2.44 3.25
CA PHE A 535 -13.92 1.44 2.21
C PHE A 535 -14.48 1.90 0.87
N TYR A 536 -13.65 2.53 0.05
CA TYR A 536 -13.94 3.01 -1.32
C TYR A 536 -13.79 1.87 -2.33
N ASP A 537 -14.58 0.81 -2.16
CA ASP A 537 -14.32 -0.45 -2.86
C ASP A 537 -15.59 -1.14 -3.33
N TRP A 538 -16.25 -0.55 -4.33
CA TRP A 538 -17.35 -1.20 -5.05
C TRP A 538 -16.82 -1.83 -6.34
N LYS A 539 -17.04 -3.13 -6.50
CA LYS A 539 -16.53 -3.90 -7.65
C LYS A 539 -17.62 -4.77 -8.24
N LYS A 540 -17.43 -5.21 -9.48
CA LYS A 540 -18.37 -6.14 -10.11
C LYS A 540 -18.34 -7.47 -9.37
N VAL A 541 -19.50 -8.07 -9.12
CA VAL A 541 -19.57 -9.43 -8.54
C VAL A 541 -18.78 -10.41 -9.43
N SER A 542 -18.90 -10.29 -10.75
CA SER A 542 -18.19 -11.13 -11.72
C SER A 542 -16.67 -10.96 -11.70
N SER A 543 -16.14 -9.95 -11.00
CA SER A 543 -14.70 -9.70 -10.90
C SER A 543 -14.11 -10.30 -9.62
N LEU A 544 -14.92 -10.82 -8.70
CA LEU A 544 -14.40 -11.52 -7.52
C LEU A 544 -13.73 -12.83 -7.93
N ASP A 545 -12.40 -12.84 -7.88
CA ASP A 545 -11.56 -13.92 -8.36
C ASP A 545 -10.66 -14.48 -7.28
N SER A 546 -10.89 -15.75 -6.97
CA SER A 546 -10.14 -16.53 -6.00
C SER A 546 -8.99 -17.32 -6.60
N SER A 547 -8.74 -17.21 -7.92
CA SER A 547 -7.71 -17.98 -8.62
C SER A 547 -6.30 -17.76 -8.08
N THR A 548 -6.06 -16.60 -7.47
CA THR A 548 -4.80 -16.26 -6.81
C THR A 548 -4.72 -16.81 -5.40
N LEU A 549 -5.82 -17.23 -4.76
CA LEU A 549 -5.79 -17.94 -3.49
C LEU A 549 -5.67 -19.46 -3.71
N ILE A 550 -6.42 -19.97 -4.68
CA ILE A 550 -6.48 -21.38 -5.05
C ILE A 550 -6.59 -21.50 -6.58
N SER A 551 -5.69 -22.25 -7.22
CA SER A 551 -5.71 -22.46 -8.68
C SER A 551 -5.95 -23.92 -9.07
N GLY A 552 -6.20 -24.15 -10.36
CA GLY A 552 -6.53 -25.47 -10.92
C GLY A 552 -7.99 -25.88 -10.68
N LEU A 553 -8.25 -27.19 -10.60
CA LEU A 553 -9.61 -27.73 -10.42
C LEU A 553 -10.24 -27.22 -9.12
N LEU A 554 -9.47 -27.19 -8.03
CA LEU A 554 -9.94 -26.65 -6.75
C LEU A 554 -10.31 -25.17 -6.85
N GLY A 555 -9.54 -24.38 -7.61
CA GLY A 555 -9.83 -22.96 -7.86
C GLY A 555 -11.17 -22.75 -8.54
N THR A 556 -11.50 -23.56 -9.56
CA THR A 556 -12.80 -23.46 -10.26
C THR A 556 -14.00 -23.75 -9.35
N ALA A 557 -13.83 -24.60 -8.34
CA ALA A 557 -14.86 -24.94 -7.38
C ALA A 557 -14.97 -23.90 -6.25
N PHE A 558 -13.87 -23.23 -5.91
CA PHE A 558 -13.79 -22.25 -4.82
C PHE A 558 -14.23 -20.88 -5.33
N ASN A 559 -15.52 -20.70 -5.55
CA ASN A 559 -16.06 -19.51 -6.21
C ASN A 559 -16.60 -18.48 -5.20
N ILE A 560 -15.78 -17.46 -4.88
CA ILE A 560 -16.17 -16.37 -3.95
C ILE A 560 -17.33 -15.55 -4.50
N SER A 561 -17.38 -15.29 -5.82
CA SER A 561 -18.54 -14.62 -6.44
C SER A 561 -19.84 -15.36 -6.09
N LYS A 562 -19.81 -16.70 -6.17
CA LYS A 562 -20.98 -17.54 -5.87
C LYS A 562 -21.35 -17.51 -4.38
N MET A 563 -20.36 -17.48 -3.49
CA MET A 563 -20.61 -17.29 -2.05
C MET A 563 -21.39 -15.99 -1.81
N ILE A 564 -20.93 -14.89 -2.42
CA ILE A 564 -21.58 -13.58 -2.32
C ILE A 564 -23.00 -13.61 -2.88
N GLU A 565 -23.23 -14.19 -4.05
CA GLU A 565 -24.59 -14.34 -4.61
C GLU A 565 -25.53 -15.04 -3.63
N ILE A 566 -25.05 -16.10 -2.97
CA ILE A 566 -25.85 -16.92 -2.07
C ILE A 566 -26.18 -16.17 -0.76
N VAL A 567 -25.21 -15.47 -0.16
CA VAL A 567 -25.45 -14.68 1.07
C VAL A 567 -26.20 -13.38 0.81
N SER A 568 -26.26 -12.92 -0.43
CA SER A 568 -26.96 -11.67 -0.77
C SER A 568 -28.48 -11.80 -0.82
N VAL A 569 -29.02 -13.04 -0.91
CA VAL A 569 -30.47 -13.28 -1.04
C VAL A 569 -31.20 -12.83 0.22
N GLY A 570 -31.97 -11.74 0.10
CA GLY A 570 -32.75 -11.16 1.21
C GLY A 570 -32.05 -10.05 1.99
N ASP A 571 -30.74 -9.86 1.76
CA ASP A 571 -29.93 -8.91 2.54
C ASP A 571 -29.55 -7.63 1.81
N ASN A 572 -30.01 -7.42 0.57
CA ASN A 572 -29.75 -6.21 -0.22
C ASN A 572 -28.25 -5.86 -0.28
N ILE A 573 -27.38 -6.84 -0.56
CA ILE A 573 -25.93 -6.63 -0.63
C ILE A 573 -25.48 -6.25 -2.05
N ILE A 574 -26.04 -6.91 -3.06
CA ILE A 574 -25.71 -6.67 -4.46
C ILE A 574 -26.49 -5.48 -5.00
N ARG A 575 -25.79 -4.53 -5.62
CA ARG A 575 -26.36 -3.38 -6.32
C ARG A 575 -26.27 -3.58 -7.83
N ASN A 576 -27.39 -3.46 -8.53
CA ASN A 576 -27.41 -3.50 -10.00
C ASN A 576 -27.27 -2.09 -10.59
N ARG A 577 -26.36 -1.91 -11.55
CA ARG A 577 -26.17 -0.67 -12.29
C ARG A 577 -25.77 -0.97 -13.72
N ASN A 578 -26.46 -0.37 -14.70
CA ASN A 578 -26.18 -0.55 -16.13
C ASN A 578 -26.13 -2.02 -16.59
N GLY A 579 -26.96 -2.89 -16.00
CA GLY A 579 -26.98 -4.32 -16.30
C GLY A 579 -25.91 -5.16 -15.61
N GLU A 580 -25.05 -4.55 -14.80
CA GLU A 580 -23.96 -5.21 -14.08
C GLU A 580 -24.25 -5.24 -12.57
N ALA A 581 -23.89 -6.35 -11.93
CA ALA A 581 -24.03 -6.56 -10.49
C ALA A 581 -22.75 -6.13 -9.76
N TYR A 582 -22.89 -5.31 -8.73
CA TYR A 582 -21.79 -4.79 -7.90
C TYR A 582 -21.94 -5.21 -6.45
N VAL A 583 -20.81 -5.41 -5.78
CA VAL A 583 -20.71 -5.69 -4.35
C VAL A 583 -19.61 -4.84 -3.74
N HIS A 584 -19.79 -4.49 -2.46
CA HIS A 584 -18.79 -3.82 -1.66
C HIS A 584 -17.71 -4.81 -1.20
N GLY A 585 -16.45 -4.40 -1.24
CA GLY A 585 -15.31 -5.26 -0.94
C GLY A 585 -14.87 -5.25 0.53
N GLY A 586 -15.71 -4.95 1.52
CA GLY A 586 -15.36 -4.79 2.94
C GLY A 586 -14.40 -5.81 3.58
N ILE A 587 -14.91 -6.69 4.45
CA ILE A 587 -14.10 -7.57 5.30
C ILE A 587 -14.52 -9.02 5.10
N ALA A 588 -13.55 -9.93 4.99
CA ALA A 588 -13.79 -11.37 4.90
C ALA A 588 -12.95 -12.17 5.91
N PHE A 589 -13.60 -13.07 6.63
CA PHE A 589 -12.95 -14.14 7.38
C PHE A 589 -12.90 -15.38 6.49
N PHE A 590 -11.70 -15.85 6.20
CA PHE A 590 -11.47 -16.91 5.22
C PHE A 590 -10.39 -17.89 5.70
N GLY A 591 -10.11 -18.92 4.90
CA GLY A 591 -9.14 -19.98 5.24
C GLY A 591 -9.77 -21.35 5.53
N GLY A 592 -11.11 -21.40 5.60
CA GLY A 592 -11.88 -22.65 5.63
C GLY A 592 -11.96 -23.37 6.97
N GLY A 593 -10.98 -23.16 7.85
CA GLY A 593 -10.96 -23.74 9.19
C GLY A 593 -11.91 -23.03 10.16
N LYS A 594 -11.94 -23.52 11.41
CA LYS A 594 -12.57 -22.77 12.50
C LYS A 594 -11.77 -21.48 12.72
N ASN A 595 -12.30 -20.37 12.21
CA ASN A 595 -11.71 -19.06 12.39
C ASN A 595 -12.23 -18.46 13.70
N TYR A 596 -11.39 -18.40 14.72
CA TYR A 596 -11.74 -17.86 16.04
C TYR A 596 -11.44 -16.37 16.19
N SER A 597 -10.91 -15.74 15.13
CA SER A 597 -10.57 -14.34 15.11
C SER A 597 -11.83 -13.46 15.27
N THR A 598 -11.60 -12.26 15.79
CA THR A 598 -12.64 -11.31 16.17
C THR A 598 -12.37 -9.92 15.60
N ILE A 599 -13.43 -9.13 15.50
CA ILE A 599 -13.37 -7.73 15.13
C ILE A 599 -14.12 -6.90 16.18
N SER A 600 -13.53 -5.76 16.55
CA SER A 600 -14.12 -4.76 17.44
C SER A 600 -14.24 -3.43 16.71
N PHE A 601 -15.36 -2.75 16.90
CA PHE A 601 -15.60 -1.42 16.36
C PHE A 601 -15.61 -0.42 17.53
N HIS A 602 -14.59 0.43 17.63
CA HIS A 602 -14.44 1.36 18.74
C HIS A 602 -14.62 2.81 18.27
N LYS A 603 -15.55 3.56 18.90
CA LYS A 603 -15.83 4.97 18.54
C LYS A 603 -16.07 5.14 17.03
N ASN A 604 -16.71 4.16 16.42
CA ASN A 604 -16.86 4.04 14.99
C ASN A 604 -18.31 3.66 14.65
N GLU A 605 -18.95 4.38 13.72
CA GLU A 605 -20.32 4.10 13.26
C GLU A 605 -20.40 2.85 12.37
N LEU A 606 -19.26 2.37 11.83
CA LEU A 606 -19.17 1.30 10.83
C LEU A 606 -19.88 0.01 11.22
N GLU A 607 -19.90 -0.35 12.50
CA GLU A 607 -20.58 -1.56 12.97
C GLU A 607 -22.06 -1.56 12.56
N SER A 608 -22.72 -0.40 12.68
CA SER A 608 -24.12 -0.21 12.31
C SER A 608 -24.36 -0.08 10.80
N GLU A 609 -23.30 0.22 10.05
CA GLU A 609 -23.36 0.46 8.60
C GLU A 609 -23.08 -0.80 7.77
N MET A 610 -22.39 -1.78 8.35
CA MET A 610 -22.05 -3.04 7.69
C MET A 610 -23.01 -4.17 8.07
N LYS A 611 -23.29 -5.05 7.11
CA LYS A 611 -24.02 -6.29 7.34
C LYS A 611 -23.06 -7.44 7.59
N TYR A 612 -23.31 -8.17 8.68
CA TYR A 612 -22.68 -9.45 8.95
C TYR A 612 -23.37 -10.58 8.17
N LEU A 613 -22.60 -11.34 7.42
CA LEU A 613 -23.08 -12.47 6.60
C LEU A 613 -22.22 -13.70 6.87
N GLU A 614 -22.82 -14.87 6.76
CA GLU A 614 -22.10 -16.15 6.93
C GLU A 614 -22.57 -17.20 5.92
N ILE A 615 -21.63 -18.05 5.49
CA ILE A 615 -21.94 -19.18 4.61
C ILE A 615 -21.01 -20.35 4.87
N SER A 616 -21.59 -21.55 4.92
CA SER A 616 -20.83 -22.80 4.97
C SER A 616 -20.61 -23.32 3.55
N LEU A 617 -19.44 -23.90 3.29
CA LEU A 617 -19.22 -24.65 2.06
C LEU A 617 -20.17 -25.84 1.90
N ASN A 618 -20.81 -26.32 2.98
CA ASN A 618 -21.80 -27.38 2.94
C ASN A 618 -23.22 -26.92 2.58
N ASP A 619 -23.43 -25.62 2.31
CA ASP A 619 -24.74 -25.09 1.94
C ASP A 619 -25.32 -25.82 0.71
N GLU A 620 -26.60 -26.19 0.78
CA GLU A 620 -27.26 -26.99 -0.26
C GLU A 620 -27.37 -26.28 -1.61
N ARG A 621 -27.26 -24.94 -1.60
CA ARG A 621 -27.28 -24.09 -2.80
C ARG A 621 -25.99 -24.18 -3.61
N PHE A 622 -24.91 -24.71 -3.05
CA PHE A 622 -23.71 -25.05 -3.81
C PHE A 622 -23.86 -26.36 -4.56
N ASP A 623 -23.11 -26.53 -5.65
CA ASP A 623 -23.00 -27.83 -6.31
C ASP A 623 -22.19 -28.83 -5.47
N GLU A 624 -22.25 -30.10 -5.85
CA GLU A 624 -21.56 -31.18 -5.13
C GLU A 624 -20.04 -31.00 -5.10
N LEU A 625 -19.45 -30.41 -6.14
CA LEU A 625 -18.00 -30.22 -6.23
C LEU A 625 -17.53 -29.12 -5.28
N THR A 626 -18.23 -27.98 -5.22
CA THR A 626 -17.94 -26.92 -4.25
C THR A 626 -18.14 -27.41 -2.82
N ARG A 627 -19.19 -28.20 -2.53
CA ARG A 627 -19.36 -28.76 -1.18
C ARG A 627 -18.21 -29.67 -0.74
N LYS A 628 -17.55 -30.37 -1.68
CA LYS A 628 -16.37 -31.19 -1.37
C LYS A 628 -15.16 -30.36 -0.94
N LEU A 629 -15.13 -29.05 -1.20
CA LEU A 629 -14.07 -28.18 -0.70
C LEU A 629 -14.05 -28.10 0.83
N ALA A 630 -15.18 -28.34 1.51
CA ALA A 630 -15.21 -28.43 2.97
C ALA A 630 -14.27 -29.53 3.51
N LEU A 631 -13.96 -30.55 2.70
CA LEU A 631 -13.02 -31.61 3.08
C LEU A 631 -11.55 -31.13 3.08
N VAL A 632 -11.25 -30.01 2.43
CA VAL A 632 -9.92 -29.39 2.34
C VAL A 632 -9.87 -28.11 3.19
N ALA A 633 -10.81 -27.20 2.95
CA ALA A 633 -11.03 -25.96 3.70
C ALA A 633 -11.27 -26.23 5.18
N GLY A 634 -12.18 -27.15 5.49
CA GLY A 634 -12.78 -27.30 6.81
C GLY A 634 -14.29 -26.98 6.75
N GLU A 635 -14.99 -27.28 7.84
CA GLU A 635 -16.44 -27.05 7.97
C GLU A 635 -16.78 -25.66 8.52
N GLY A 636 -15.76 -24.83 8.79
CA GLY A 636 -15.93 -23.47 9.26
C GLY A 636 -16.75 -22.62 8.29
N LYS A 637 -17.52 -21.67 8.83
CA LYS A 637 -18.24 -20.71 8.01
C LYS A 637 -17.30 -19.60 7.54
N PHE A 638 -17.42 -19.22 6.28
CA PHE A 638 -16.90 -17.96 5.79
C PHE A 638 -17.80 -16.85 6.33
N ARG A 639 -17.19 -15.75 6.76
CA ARG A 639 -17.92 -14.61 7.35
C ARG A 639 -17.54 -13.33 6.62
N PHE A 640 -18.49 -12.43 6.45
CA PHE A 640 -18.28 -11.17 5.74
C PHE A 640 -18.90 -10.01 6.50
N TYR A 641 -18.26 -8.84 6.44
CA TYR A 641 -18.85 -7.56 6.80
C TYR A 641 -18.82 -6.66 5.56
N LEU A 642 -20.00 -6.37 5.01
CA LEU A 642 -20.14 -5.65 3.74
C LEU A 642 -21.15 -4.50 3.87
N TYR A 643 -20.94 -3.42 3.14
CA TYR A 643 -21.98 -2.40 3.02
C TYR A 643 -23.21 -2.93 2.28
N PRO A 644 -24.43 -2.55 2.71
CA PRO A 644 -25.62 -2.85 1.95
C PRO A 644 -25.65 -2.02 0.66
N SER A 645 -26.33 -2.55 -0.37
CA SER A 645 -26.49 -1.94 -1.70
C SER A 645 -27.09 -0.52 -1.70
N ASN A 646 -27.83 -0.16 -0.64
CA ASN A 646 -28.43 1.17 -0.47
C ASN A 646 -27.54 2.13 0.34
N TYR A 647 -26.33 1.73 0.74
CA TYR A 647 -25.39 2.62 1.44
C TYR A 647 -25.05 3.83 0.56
N GLN A 648 -25.18 5.04 1.12
CA GLN A 648 -25.11 6.29 0.36
C GLN A 648 -23.82 7.08 0.56
N LYS A 649 -23.16 6.97 1.72
CA LYS A 649 -21.94 7.73 2.04
C LYS A 649 -20.80 7.42 1.06
N ILE A 650 -20.66 6.14 0.67
CA ILE A 650 -19.68 5.67 -0.31
C ILE A 650 -20.39 4.75 -1.31
N ASN A 651 -20.50 5.18 -2.57
CA ASN A 651 -21.17 4.44 -3.63
C ASN A 651 -20.19 4.04 -4.76
N ILE A 652 -20.71 3.45 -5.84
CA ILE A 652 -19.91 2.91 -6.95
C ILE A 652 -19.02 3.98 -7.62
N ASP A 653 -19.43 5.25 -7.61
CA ASP A 653 -18.69 6.37 -8.23
C ASP A 653 -17.83 7.16 -7.22
N SER A 654 -17.89 6.79 -5.93
CA SER A 654 -17.14 7.52 -4.90
C SER A 654 -15.64 7.32 -5.11
N LYS A 655 -14.93 8.45 -5.23
CA LYS A 655 -13.47 8.50 -5.23
C LYS A 655 -12.96 8.72 -3.81
N VAL A 656 -11.71 8.34 -3.57
CA VAL A 656 -11.01 8.58 -2.29
C VAL A 656 -10.95 10.08 -2.05
N ASP A 657 -11.45 10.51 -0.89
CA ASP A 657 -11.37 11.90 -0.42
C ASP A 657 -10.08 12.10 0.38
N ILE A 658 -8.99 12.40 -0.33
CA ILE A 658 -7.65 12.54 0.28
C ILE A 658 -7.58 13.74 1.25
N ASP A 659 -8.36 14.78 1.00
CA ASP A 659 -8.38 15.99 1.82
C ASP A 659 -9.08 15.70 3.17
N ALA A 660 -10.15 14.89 3.17
CA ALA A 660 -10.75 14.41 4.42
C ALA A 660 -9.83 13.49 5.23
N LEU A 661 -8.92 12.76 4.58
CA LEU A 661 -7.94 11.91 5.26
C LEU A 661 -6.82 12.75 5.89
N LYS A 662 -6.25 13.72 5.16
CA LYS A 662 -5.27 14.69 5.67
C LYS A 662 -5.77 15.49 6.89
N ALA A 663 -7.08 15.63 7.04
CA ALA A 663 -7.69 16.38 8.15
C ALA A 663 -7.87 15.58 9.45
N LYS A 664 -7.44 14.30 9.49
CA LYS A 664 -7.51 13.42 10.66
C LYS A 664 -6.22 13.43 11.44
#